data_AF-A0A9E3WSA2-F1
#
_entry.id   AF-A0A9E3WSA2-F1
#
_cell.length_a   1.000
_cell.length_b   1.000
_cell.length_c   1.000
_cell.angle_alpha   90.00
_cell.angle_beta   90.00
_cell.angle_gamma   90.00
#
_symmetry.space_group_name_H-M   'P 1'
#
loop_
_entity.id
_entity.type
_entity.pdbx_description
1 polymer ?
#
loop_
_entity_poly.entity_id
_entity_poly.type
_entity_poly.pdbx_seq_one_letter_code
_entity_poly.pdbx_strand_id
1 'polypeptide(L)'
;VLPGFAFSASKSTWAAVKGFEKNTEIQVAATYASSGNLDIDTVPDSRGATVNVHYSISKIPTTGYTPRLADDRVGYFLTVVKDYSKDSDRDQFVRYVNRWNLQKADAKAAVSPPKEPIIFWLEKTIPYEYRKPIREGILEWNKAFEAAGFANAIEVRQQPDDADWDPEDISYNTFRWITSSAGFAMGPSRVNPYTGQILDADIIFDADFLSFWKHEFETFTPESIAAMTGGPLDLESYEKQMRSRSPFALNDLMACRRSDGMARQLALGASFAAATAADPKMAAELQERLIAEGLKEVTMHEVGHTLGLRHNFKASTWKSLADINDPAKTHDSGSVASVMDYNPTNLAPKGQKQGDFYTHTIGPYDMWAIEYGYKTIAGDTNAEVAELNKIAARSGEAGLTYATDEDTRGIDPDPFSNRFDLGNDALEFAKQRAALVKDLLPNVAERMTKEGDDYTQARLAFNVLLATHGSSMFFAARHVGGLELSRSHKGDAGAKAPVVVLDPKQQREALKLLSENVFNDRPFTVPPEVYNHLGSSRWSHWGAEPTTRPDFPIHDYIAMWQDRILSQLMSSLTLDRMHDAELKVPVDQDCLTTAELIETLTAAVFAEVDNVKDGEYTNRKPAISSLRRNLQRTYLRRLSHLAMGETAAPDDCQTVAYAELSSLNERINKLLESKVKLDSYTRAHLTETSARIDKVLDARLTLARP
;
A
#
# COMPACT_ATOMS: atom_id res chain seq x y z
N VAL A 1 -19.91 -8.98 16.96
CA VAL A 1 -21.19 -9.69 17.17
C VAL A 1 -22.07 -9.36 15.98
N LEU A 2 -22.58 -10.36 15.26
CA LEU A 2 -23.47 -10.16 14.11
C LEU A 2 -24.71 -9.34 14.56
N PRO A 3 -25.01 -8.18 13.96
CA PRO A 3 -26.18 -7.40 14.34
C PRO A 3 -27.47 -8.23 14.24
N GLY A 4 -28.30 -8.23 15.30
CA GLY A 4 -29.54 -9.01 15.34
C GLY A 4 -29.39 -10.48 15.75
N PHE A 5 -28.18 -10.93 16.07
CA PHE A 5 -27.90 -12.28 16.56
C PHE A 5 -27.52 -12.27 18.04
N ALA A 6 -28.02 -13.25 18.80
CA ALA A 6 -27.70 -13.46 20.21
C ALA A 6 -27.14 -14.87 20.43
N PHE A 7 -26.12 -15.00 21.28
CA PHE A 7 -25.51 -16.30 21.58
C PHE A 7 -26.55 -17.27 22.16
N SER A 8 -26.65 -18.46 21.58
CA SER A 8 -27.57 -19.51 21.98
C SER A 8 -26.80 -20.67 22.59
N ALA A 9 -26.67 -20.64 23.92
CA ALA A 9 -25.96 -21.68 24.66
C ALA A 9 -26.54 -23.08 24.42
N SER A 10 -27.87 -23.21 24.36
CA SER A 10 -28.56 -24.49 24.12
C SER A 10 -28.38 -25.06 22.71
N LYS A 11 -27.94 -24.24 21.75
CA LYS A 11 -27.65 -24.66 20.37
C LYS A 11 -26.15 -24.67 20.06
N SER A 12 -25.31 -24.38 21.05
CA SER A 12 -23.85 -24.38 20.90
C SER A 12 -23.29 -25.69 21.43
N THR A 13 -22.26 -26.21 20.78
CA THR A 13 -21.61 -27.46 21.18
C THR A 13 -20.09 -27.36 21.03
N TRP A 14 -19.36 -28.22 21.74
CA TRP A 14 -17.99 -28.52 21.39
C TRP A 14 -17.99 -29.28 20.06
N ALA A 15 -17.22 -28.79 19.09
CA ALA A 15 -17.14 -29.38 17.76
C ALA A 15 -15.97 -30.37 17.66
N ALA A 16 -14.80 -29.97 18.18
CA ALA A 16 -13.60 -30.78 18.19
C ALA A 16 -12.73 -30.44 19.41
N VAL A 17 -12.00 -31.44 19.90
CA VAL A 17 -10.92 -31.27 20.88
C VAL A 17 -9.73 -32.08 20.38
N LYS A 18 -8.60 -31.42 20.14
CA LYS A 18 -7.34 -32.07 19.79
C LYS A 18 -6.33 -31.83 20.91
N GLY A 19 -5.68 -32.89 21.35
CA GLY A 19 -4.60 -32.83 22.32
C GLY A 19 -3.27 -33.14 21.67
N PHE A 20 -2.35 -32.19 21.73
CA PHE A 20 -0.96 -32.37 21.34
C PHE A 20 -0.07 -32.33 22.59
N GLU A 21 1.21 -32.63 22.45
CA GLU A 21 2.13 -32.63 23.60
C GLU A 21 2.24 -31.23 24.24
N LYS A 22 2.25 -30.17 23.41
CA LYS A 22 2.53 -28.79 23.85
C LYS A 22 1.32 -27.85 23.88
N ASN A 23 0.23 -28.22 23.19
CA ASN A 23 -1.00 -27.44 23.14
C ASN A 23 -2.25 -28.32 23.11
N THR A 24 -3.38 -27.71 23.45
CA THR A 24 -4.71 -28.27 23.26
C THR A 24 -5.52 -27.30 22.43
N GLU A 25 -6.11 -27.81 21.36
CA GLU A 25 -7.02 -27.06 20.50
C GLU A 25 -8.45 -27.45 20.82
N ILE A 26 -9.26 -26.43 21.09
CA ILE A 26 -10.65 -26.61 21.45
C ILE A 26 -11.50 -25.80 20.48
N GLN A 27 -12.36 -26.48 19.73
CA GLN A 27 -13.27 -25.85 18.79
C GLN A 27 -14.68 -25.82 19.38
N VAL A 28 -15.27 -24.64 19.44
CA VAL A 28 -16.67 -24.44 19.81
C VAL A 28 -17.47 -24.13 18.55
N ALA A 29 -18.46 -24.95 18.24
CA ALA A 29 -19.54 -24.57 17.32
C ALA A 29 -20.50 -23.63 18.08
N ALA A 30 -20.19 -22.34 18.07
CA ALA A 30 -20.95 -21.30 18.76
C ALA A 30 -22.13 -20.85 17.89
N THR A 31 -23.34 -21.29 18.24
CA THR A 31 -24.55 -20.92 17.50
C THR A 31 -25.15 -19.65 18.07
N TYR A 32 -25.39 -18.69 17.19
CA TYR A 32 -26.10 -17.45 17.49
C TYR A 32 -27.48 -17.51 16.84
N ALA A 33 -28.52 -17.26 17.63
CA ALA A 33 -29.89 -17.24 17.17
C ALA A 33 -30.32 -15.83 16.76
N SER A 34 -31.19 -15.73 15.77
CA SER A 34 -31.80 -14.46 15.32
C SER A 34 -33.31 -14.61 15.14
N SER A 35 -33.98 -13.52 14.79
CA SER A 35 -35.40 -13.54 14.41
C SER A 35 -35.68 -14.21 13.05
N GLY A 36 -34.64 -14.58 12.29
CA GLY A 36 -34.75 -15.19 10.95
C GLY A 36 -34.96 -14.19 9.81
N ASN A 37 -34.89 -12.89 10.09
CA ASN A 37 -35.14 -11.83 9.10
C ASN A 37 -33.88 -11.36 8.36
N LEU A 38 -32.73 -12.00 8.61
CA LEU A 38 -31.43 -11.65 8.03
C LEU A 38 -31.01 -12.75 7.06
N ASP A 39 -30.72 -12.42 5.81
CA ASP A 39 -30.19 -13.39 4.84
C ASP A 39 -28.67 -13.49 4.98
N ILE A 40 -28.15 -14.70 5.17
CA ILE A 40 -26.71 -14.99 5.24
C ILE A 40 -26.45 -16.19 4.33
N ASP A 41 -25.80 -15.94 3.20
CA ASP A 41 -25.53 -16.90 2.12
C ASP A 41 -24.82 -18.20 2.56
N THR A 42 -23.98 -18.11 3.58
CA THR A 42 -23.21 -19.24 4.16
C THR A 42 -23.99 -20.04 5.20
N VAL A 43 -25.23 -19.65 5.54
CA VAL A 43 -26.04 -20.26 6.60
C VAL A 43 -27.37 -20.79 6.04
N PRO A 44 -27.65 -22.11 6.11
CA PRO A 44 -28.89 -22.69 5.57
C PRO A 44 -30.20 -22.20 6.21
N ASP A 45 -30.17 -21.69 7.44
CA ASP A 45 -31.33 -21.15 8.17
C ASP A 45 -30.93 -19.88 8.94
N SER A 46 -31.46 -18.74 8.49
CA SER A 46 -31.20 -17.42 9.07
C SER A 46 -31.49 -17.29 10.57
N ARG A 47 -32.31 -18.18 11.14
CA ARG A 47 -32.63 -18.20 12.58
C ARG A 47 -31.49 -18.72 13.45
N GLY A 48 -30.44 -19.30 12.87
CA GLY A 48 -29.29 -19.81 13.60
C GLY A 48 -28.02 -19.81 12.76
N ALA A 49 -27.06 -18.96 13.10
CA ALA A 49 -25.73 -18.95 12.48
C ALA A 49 -24.71 -19.57 13.45
N THR A 50 -24.02 -20.62 13.02
CA THR A 50 -22.96 -21.26 13.81
C THR A 50 -21.60 -20.76 13.36
N VAL A 51 -20.84 -20.19 14.29
CA VAL A 51 -19.46 -19.78 14.10
C VAL A 51 -18.56 -20.76 14.84
N ASN A 52 -17.60 -21.35 14.13
CA ASN A 52 -16.57 -22.17 14.77
C ASN A 52 -15.51 -21.25 15.38
N VAL A 53 -15.43 -21.23 16.70
CA VAL A 53 -14.41 -20.50 17.45
C VAL A 53 -13.34 -21.48 17.89
N HIS A 54 -12.10 -21.25 17.46
CA HIS A 54 -10.95 -22.06 17.84
C HIS A 54 -10.23 -21.40 19.01
N TYR A 55 -10.02 -22.17 20.09
CA TYR A 55 -9.20 -21.80 21.22
C TYR A 55 -7.94 -22.66 21.22
N SER A 56 -6.79 -22.01 21.00
CA SER A 56 -5.47 -22.61 21.13
C SER A 56 -4.92 -22.33 22.52
N ILE A 57 -4.70 -23.37 23.33
CA ILE A 57 -4.18 -23.26 24.69
C ILE A 57 -2.83 -23.97 24.74
N SER A 58 -1.77 -23.21 24.97
CA SER A 58 -0.41 -23.74 25.11
C SER A 58 0.20 -23.37 26.46
N LYS A 59 1.09 -24.23 26.96
CA LYS A 59 1.87 -23.92 28.16
C LYS A 59 3.03 -23.02 27.78
N ILE A 60 3.21 -21.90 28.50
CA ILE A 60 4.39 -21.04 28.32
C ILE A 60 5.63 -21.82 28.78
N PRO A 61 6.60 -22.09 27.89
CA PRO A 61 7.79 -22.84 28.26
C PRO A 61 8.71 -21.98 29.14
N THR A 62 9.35 -22.62 30.11
CA THR A 62 10.48 -22.01 30.83
C THR A 62 11.75 -22.31 30.07
N THR A 63 12.39 -21.28 29.53
CA THR A 63 13.60 -21.41 28.70
C THR A 63 14.73 -20.58 29.30
N GLY A 64 15.97 -20.84 28.87
CA GLY A 64 17.12 -19.98 29.16
C GLY A 64 17.20 -18.75 28.25
N TYR A 65 16.09 -18.35 27.60
CA TYR A 65 16.07 -17.26 26.64
C TYR A 65 16.29 -15.91 27.32
N THR A 66 17.16 -15.10 26.72
CA THR A 66 17.41 -13.72 27.17
C THR A 66 16.71 -12.75 26.21
N PRO A 67 15.74 -11.95 26.70
CA PRO A 67 15.10 -10.90 25.92
C PRO A 67 16.12 -9.91 25.37
N ARG A 68 15.89 -9.39 24.16
CA ARG A 68 16.74 -8.37 23.53
C ARG A 68 16.00 -7.06 23.42
N LEU A 69 16.63 -5.96 23.81
CA LEU A 69 16.02 -4.64 23.75
C LEU A 69 15.76 -4.20 22.31
N ALA A 70 14.61 -3.56 22.11
CA ALA A 70 14.26 -2.94 20.85
C ALA A 70 14.85 -1.54 20.71
N ASP A 71 14.99 -1.11 19.46
CA ASP A 71 15.42 0.22 19.05
C ASP A 71 14.49 0.71 17.94
N ASP A 72 14.06 1.97 17.97
CA ASP A 72 13.09 2.53 17.03
C ASP A 72 13.65 2.69 15.60
N ARG A 73 14.98 2.66 15.44
CA ARG A 73 15.65 2.64 14.14
C ARG A 73 15.53 1.32 13.39
N VAL A 74 15.21 0.21 14.09
CA VAL A 74 15.16 -1.14 13.51
C VAL A 74 13.79 -1.77 13.70
N GLY A 75 13.15 -2.15 12.60
CA GLY A 75 11.75 -2.60 12.59
C GLY A 75 11.49 -4.01 13.08
N TYR A 76 11.31 -4.19 14.38
CA TYR A 76 10.85 -5.43 15.00
C TYR A 76 9.46 -5.31 15.63
N PHE A 77 8.66 -6.39 15.58
CA PHE A 77 7.51 -6.56 16.45
C PHE A 77 7.97 -6.60 17.91
N LEU A 78 7.13 -6.07 18.81
CA LEU A 78 7.53 -5.81 20.18
C LEU A 78 6.72 -6.62 21.19
N THR A 79 7.42 -7.08 22.22
CA THR A 79 6.83 -7.44 23.52
C THR A 79 7.14 -6.31 24.50
N VAL A 80 6.10 -5.70 25.07
CA VAL A 80 6.23 -4.50 25.91
C VAL A 80 5.82 -4.81 27.35
N VAL A 81 6.70 -4.51 28.30
CA VAL A 81 6.46 -4.67 29.73
C VAL A 81 6.53 -3.30 30.41
N LYS A 82 5.61 -3.03 31.32
CA LYS A 82 5.68 -1.83 32.17
C LYS A 82 6.41 -2.17 33.47
N ASP A 83 7.58 -1.59 33.65
CA ASP A 83 8.46 -1.81 34.80
C ASP A 83 8.37 -0.63 35.78
N TYR A 84 7.58 -0.83 36.83
CA TYR A 84 7.38 0.16 37.90
C TYR A 84 8.57 0.26 38.87
N SER A 85 9.58 -0.60 38.74
CA SER A 85 10.80 -0.51 39.55
C SER A 85 11.82 0.48 38.98
N LYS A 86 11.64 0.93 37.73
CA LYS A 86 12.46 1.98 37.13
C LYS A 86 12.14 3.35 37.74
N ASP A 87 13.14 3.95 38.37
CA ASP A 87 13.10 5.29 38.96
C ASP A 87 13.32 6.40 37.90
N SER A 88 12.77 6.21 36.70
CA SER A 88 12.95 7.12 35.56
C SER A 88 11.65 7.88 35.28
N ASP A 89 11.70 9.21 35.36
CA ASP A 89 10.58 10.11 35.09
C ASP A 89 10.13 10.15 33.60
N ARG A 90 10.89 9.55 32.68
CA ARG A 90 10.65 9.70 31.22
C ARG A 90 9.78 8.60 30.61
N ASP A 91 10.03 7.33 30.95
CA ASP A 91 9.26 6.20 30.45
C ASP A 91 9.42 4.97 31.38
N GLN A 92 8.30 4.30 31.69
CA GLN A 92 8.25 3.05 32.48
C GLN A 92 8.21 1.80 31.59
N PHE A 93 8.17 1.95 30.26
CA PHE A 93 8.10 0.81 29.34
C PHE A 93 9.47 0.23 29.01
N VAL A 94 9.55 -1.10 28.99
CA VAL A 94 10.65 -1.89 28.43
C VAL A 94 10.13 -2.58 27.18
N ARG A 95 10.83 -2.44 26.07
CA ARG A 95 10.42 -2.96 24.77
C ARG A 95 11.44 -4.00 24.33
N TYR A 96 10.99 -5.24 24.13
CA TYR A 96 11.82 -6.33 23.62
C TYR A 96 11.45 -6.64 22.18
N VAL A 97 12.44 -6.94 21.35
CA VAL A 97 12.19 -7.47 20.00
C VAL A 97 11.65 -8.89 20.09
N ASN A 98 10.67 -9.21 19.23
CA ASN A 98 10.22 -10.58 19.07
C ASN A 98 11.24 -11.34 18.20
N ARG A 99 11.81 -12.44 18.69
CA ARG A 99 12.80 -13.25 17.93
C ARG A 99 12.88 -14.70 18.42
N TRP A 100 13.44 -15.58 17.59
CA TRP A 100 13.73 -16.97 17.94
C TRP A 100 14.90 -17.10 18.94
N ASN A 101 14.86 -18.14 19.77
CA ASN A 101 15.96 -18.49 20.67
C ASN A 101 17.08 -19.27 19.95
N LEU A 102 17.76 -18.62 19.01
CA LEU A 102 18.88 -19.24 18.30
C LEU A 102 20.18 -19.18 19.11
N GLN A 103 20.75 -20.35 19.36
CA GLN A 103 22.05 -20.50 20.04
C GLN A 103 22.98 -21.33 19.18
N LYS A 104 24.23 -20.89 19.00
CA LYS A 104 25.23 -21.65 18.27
C LYS A 104 25.49 -22.99 18.96
N ALA A 105 25.61 -24.06 18.17
CA ALA A 105 26.06 -25.36 18.64
C ALA A 105 27.50 -25.27 19.20
N ASP A 106 28.40 -24.60 18.48
CA ASP A 106 29.70 -24.14 19.00
C ASP A 106 29.67 -22.63 19.26
N ALA A 107 29.55 -22.26 20.53
CA ALA A 107 29.51 -20.86 20.96
C ALA A 107 30.79 -20.07 20.66
N LYS A 108 31.92 -20.74 20.39
CA LYS A 108 33.21 -20.09 20.12
C LYS A 108 33.48 -19.89 18.62
N ALA A 109 32.78 -20.61 17.76
CA ALA A 109 32.95 -20.48 16.32
C ALA A 109 32.36 -19.16 15.79
N ALA A 110 33.05 -18.54 14.83
CA ALA A 110 32.55 -17.34 14.16
C ALA A 110 31.21 -17.60 13.46
N VAL A 111 31.09 -18.75 12.79
CA VAL A 111 29.86 -19.29 12.22
C VAL A 111 29.67 -20.71 12.71
N SER A 112 28.48 -21.05 13.20
CA SER A 112 28.11 -22.41 13.66
C SER A 112 26.67 -22.69 13.30
N PRO A 113 26.28 -23.95 13.01
CA PRO A 113 24.87 -24.31 13.02
C PRO A 113 24.24 -24.01 14.39
N PRO A 114 22.94 -23.69 14.45
CA PRO A 114 22.25 -23.56 15.73
C PRO A 114 22.11 -24.92 16.41
N LYS A 115 21.93 -24.92 17.73
CA LYS A 115 21.55 -26.12 18.49
C LYS A 115 20.19 -26.65 18.05
N GLU A 116 19.26 -25.73 17.79
CA GLU A 116 17.91 -25.99 17.31
C GLU A 116 17.67 -25.08 16.10
N PRO A 117 17.63 -25.62 14.87
CA PRO A 117 17.29 -24.83 13.69
C PRO A 117 15.80 -24.51 13.66
N ILE A 118 15.45 -23.41 12.98
CA ILE A 118 14.05 -23.07 12.67
C ILE A 118 13.62 -23.93 11.49
N ILE A 119 12.80 -24.94 11.76
CA ILE A 119 12.33 -25.86 10.72
C ILE A 119 10.94 -25.43 10.27
N PHE A 120 10.80 -25.09 8.99
CA PHE A 120 9.51 -24.89 8.33
C PHE A 120 9.11 -26.14 7.54
N TRP A 121 7.86 -26.54 7.67
CA TRP A 121 7.25 -27.63 6.91
C TRP A 121 6.33 -27.09 5.82
N LEU A 122 6.60 -27.45 4.57
CA LEU A 122 5.70 -27.20 3.47
C LEU A 122 4.53 -28.16 3.55
N GLU A 123 3.31 -27.64 3.71
CA GLU A 123 2.09 -28.44 3.73
C GLU A 123 1.93 -29.24 2.43
N LYS A 124 1.43 -30.47 2.54
CA LYS A 124 1.25 -31.36 1.38
C LYS A 124 0.24 -30.84 0.34
N THR A 125 -0.63 -29.91 0.73
CA THR A 125 -1.64 -29.26 -0.13
C THR A 125 -1.04 -28.26 -1.12
N ILE A 126 0.21 -27.82 -0.92
CA ILE A 126 0.89 -26.90 -1.84
C ILE A 126 1.08 -27.58 -3.21
N PRO A 127 0.61 -26.98 -4.32
CA PRO A 127 0.84 -27.50 -5.66
C PRO A 127 2.33 -27.69 -5.97
N TYR A 128 2.68 -28.78 -6.65
CA TYR A 128 4.07 -29.18 -6.85
C TYR A 128 4.92 -28.12 -7.54
N GLU A 129 4.35 -27.42 -8.52
CA GLU A 129 4.96 -26.34 -9.28
C GLU A 129 5.36 -25.13 -8.41
N TYR A 130 4.65 -24.89 -7.29
CA TYR A 130 4.89 -23.76 -6.40
C TYR A 130 5.80 -24.08 -5.21
N ARG A 131 6.05 -25.37 -4.93
CA ARG A 131 6.91 -25.78 -3.80
C ARG A 131 8.34 -25.26 -3.91
N LYS A 132 8.88 -25.17 -5.13
CA LYS A 132 10.25 -24.70 -5.37
C LYS A 132 10.42 -23.20 -5.01
N PRO A 133 9.67 -22.25 -5.60
CA PRO A 133 9.82 -20.84 -5.25
C PRO A 133 9.55 -20.55 -3.76
N ILE A 134 8.58 -21.24 -3.14
CA ILE A 134 8.32 -21.13 -1.70
C ILE A 134 9.53 -21.60 -0.88
N ARG A 135 10.05 -22.80 -1.17
CA ARG A 135 11.24 -23.34 -0.50
C ARG A 135 12.44 -22.40 -0.62
N GLU A 136 12.69 -21.89 -1.81
CA GLU A 136 13.78 -20.94 -2.05
C GLU A 136 13.58 -19.66 -1.25
N GLY A 137 12.37 -19.09 -1.25
CA GLY A 137 12.07 -17.88 -0.48
C GLY A 137 12.31 -18.04 1.04
N ILE A 138 11.96 -19.19 1.62
CA ILE A 138 12.24 -19.46 3.04
C ILE A 138 13.76 -19.53 3.30
N LEU A 139 14.50 -20.21 2.42
CA LEU A 139 15.92 -20.45 2.60
C LEU A 139 16.79 -19.21 2.33
N GLU A 140 16.31 -18.19 1.61
CA GLU A 140 17.06 -16.94 1.35
C GLU A 140 17.52 -16.25 2.63
N TRP A 141 16.73 -16.33 3.71
CA TRP A 141 17.06 -15.75 5.01
C TRP A 141 18.32 -16.36 5.66
N ASN A 142 18.76 -17.56 5.25
CA ASN A 142 20.02 -18.12 5.73
C ASN A 142 21.23 -17.24 5.37
N LYS A 143 21.17 -16.43 4.32
CA LYS A 143 22.23 -15.45 4.00
C LYS A 143 22.43 -14.45 5.14
N ALA A 144 21.34 -13.91 5.67
CA ALA A 144 21.37 -12.98 6.80
C ALA A 144 21.78 -13.67 8.10
N PHE A 145 21.31 -14.89 8.33
CA PHE A 145 21.71 -15.67 9.50
C PHE A 145 23.18 -16.06 9.48
N GLU A 146 23.74 -16.43 8.33
CA GLU A 146 25.15 -16.75 8.19
C GLU A 146 26.02 -15.52 8.52
N ALA A 147 25.63 -14.34 8.03
CA ALA A 147 26.25 -13.07 8.40
C ALA A 147 26.13 -12.75 9.91
N ALA A 148 25.02 -13.16 10.54
CA ALA A 148 24.84 -13.06 12.00
C ALA A 148 25.57 -14.17 12.81
N GLY A 149 26.22 -15.11 12.12
CA GLY A 149 27.04 -16.18 12.71
C GLY A 149 26.38 -17.57 12.78
N PHE A 150 25.24 -17.78 12.12
CA PHE A 150 24.52 -19.05 12.12
C PHE A 150 24.52 -19.70 10.72
N ALA A 151 25.19 -20.85 10.58
CA ALA A 151 25.08 -21.64 9.35
C ALA A 151 23.76 -22.42 9.34
N ASN A 152 23.00 -22.38 8.24
CA ASN A 152 21.75 -23.15 8.10
C ASN A 152 20.79 -22.96 9.28
N ALA A 153 20.56 -21.70 9.70
CA ALA A 153 19.64 -21.38 10.79
C ALA A 153 18.21 -21.83 10.50
N ILE A 154 17.81 -21.79 9.23
CA ILE A 154 16.50 -22.19 8.74
C ILE A 154 16.63 -23.45 7.89
N GLU A 155 15.78 -24.44 8.16
CA GLU A 155 15.59 -25.63 7.35
C GLU A 155 14.17 -25.67 6.78
N VAL A 156 14.03 -26.21 5.56
CA VAL A 156 12.72 -26.45 4.96
C VAL A 156 12.53 -27.94 4.73
N ARG A 157 11.43 -28.49 5.22
CA ARG A 157 11.06 -29.89 5.04
C ARG A 157 9.73 -29.99 4.30
N GLN A 158 9.52 -31.10 3.60
CA GLN A 158 8.23 -31.38 2.97
C GLN A 158 7.42 -32.24 3.94
N GLN A 159 6.19 -31.85 4.24
CA GLN A 159 5.28 -32.71 4.99
C GLN A 159 5.03 -33.99 4.17
N PRO A 160 5.30 -35.19 4.75
CA PRO A 160 4.97 -36.46 4.10
C PRO A 160 3.47 -36.61 3.88
N ASP A 161 3.08 -37.35 2.84
CA ASP A 161 1.66 -37.59 2.56
C ASP A 161 0.98 -38.40 3.68
N ASP A 162 1.74 -39.28 4.34
CA ASP A 162 1.38 -40.14 5.46
C ASP A 162 1.64 -39.51 6.85
N ALA A 163 1.99 -38.22 6.92
CA ALA A 163 2.16 -37.51 8.18
C ALA A 163 0.86 -37.55 9.01
N ASP A 164 1.00 -37.90 10.30
CA ASP A 164 -0.08 -37.98 11.29
C ASP A 164 -0.16 -36.74 12.19
N TRP A 165 0.81 -35.82 12.10
CA TRP A 165 0.81 -34.54 12.79
C TRP A 165 0.04 -33.46 12.02
N ASP A 166 -0.53 -32.52 12.76
CA ASP A 166 -1.46 -31.49 12.27
C ASP A 166 -0.78 -30.10 12.33
N PRO A 167 -0.98 -29.21 11.34
CA PRO A 167 -0.50 -27.82 11.41
C PRO A 167 -1.02 -27.01 12.61
N GLU A 168 -2.03 -27.49 13.34
CA GLU A 168 -2.45 -26.90 14.62
C GLU A 168 -1.56 -27.30 15.82
N ASP A 169 -0.62 -28.23 15.65
CA ASP A 169 0.39 -28.58 16.67
C ASP A 169 1.55 -27.57 16.64
N ILE A 170 1.71 -26.81 17.73
CA ILE A 170 2.73 -25.76 17.87
C ILE A 170 4.18 -26.28 17.89
N SER A 171 4.37 -27.60 17.74
CA SER A 171 5.69 -28.22 17.57
C SER A 171 6.23 -28.08 16.16
N TYR A 172 5.42 -27.63 15.19
CA TYR A 172 5.75 -27.55 13.78
C TYR A 172 5.47 -26.16 13.23
N ASN A 173 6.50 -25.46 12.76
CA ASN A 173 6.27 -24.26 11.96
C ASN A 173 5.82 -24.68 10.55
N THR A 174 4.73 -24.13 10.05
CA THR A 174 4.15 -24.55 8.78
C THR A 174 4.09 -23.43 7.75
N PHE A 175 4.22 -23.78 6.48
CA PHE A 175 3.74 -22.97 5.36
C PHE A 175 2.51 -23.68 4.79
N ARG A 176 1.36 -23.04 4.91
CA ARG A 176 0.05 -23.61 4.60
C ARG A 176 -0.53 -23.02 3.33
N TRP A 177 -1.19 -23.87 2.55
CA TRP A 177 -1.87 -23.51 1.32
C TRP A 177 -3.37 -23.72 1.49
N ILE A 178 -4.11 -22.62 1.60
CA ILE A 178 -5.56 -22.63 1.85
C ILE A 178 -6.32 -22.07 0.64
N THR A 179 -7.64 -22.27 0.63
CA THR A 179 -8.55 -21.68 -0.36
C THR A 179 -9.71 -21.05 0.40
N SER A 180 -9.80 -19.72 0.42
CA SER A 180 -10.82 -19.02 1.20
C SER A 180 -11.54 -17.88 0.46
N SER A 181 -11.25 -17.70 -0.83
CA SER A 181 -11.76 -16.60 -1.67
C SER A 181 -11.37 -15.21 -1.14
N ALA A 182 -10.40 -15.12 -0.24
CA ALA A 182 -9.99 -13.88 0.41
C ALA A 182 -8.66 -13.35 -0.17
N GLY A 183 -7.85 -14.22 -0.77
CA GLY A 183 -6.68 -13.81 -1.55
C GLY A 183 -5.60 -13.12 -0.72
N PHE A 184 -5.26 -13.64 0.47
CA PHE A 184 -4.26 -13.08 1.39
C PHE A 184 -3.04 -13.99 1.63
N ALA A 185 -1.98 -13.42 2.19
CA ALA A 185 -0.87 -14.12 2.83
C ALA A 185 -0.60 -13.49 4.20
N MET A 186 -0.25 -14.32 5.19
CA MET A 186 0.11 -13.86 6.54
C MET A 186 1.14 -14.78 7.18
N GLY A 187 2.13 -14.20 7.86
CA GLY A 187 3.14 -14.91 8.68
C GLY A 187 2.99 -14.64 10.18
N PRO A 188 1.88 -15.02 10.84
CA PRO A 188 1.73 -14.88 12.28
C PRO A 188 2.74 -15.74 13.04
N SER A 189 3.10 -15.28 14.25
CA SER A 189 3.89 -16.05 15.20
C SER A 189 3.27 -16.00 16.60
N ARG A 190 3.44 -17.10 17.34
CA ARG A 190 3.09 -17.17 18.75
C ARG A 190 4.32 -16.79 19.58
N VAL A 191 4.17 -15.76 20.40
CA VAL A 191 5.29 -15.16 21.15
C VAL A 191 5.05 -15.28 22.65
N ASN A 192 6.09 -15.58 23.40
CA ASN A 192 6.07 -15.49 24.85
C ASN A 192 5.80 -14.03 25.27
N PRO A 193 4.66 -13.72 25.93
CA PRO A 193 4.23 -12.35 26.18
C PRO A 193 5.06 -11.62 27.24
N TYR A 194 5.98 -12.32 27.91
CA TYR A 194 6.87 -11.72 28.92
C TYR A 194 8.28 -11.46 28.40
N THR A 195 8.72 -12.20 27.38
CA THR A 195 10.12 -12.20 26.94
C THR A 195 10.32 -11.80 25.49
N GLY A 196 9.29 -11.90 24.64
CA GLY A 196 9.45 -11.74 23.19
C GLY A 196 10.05 -12.95 22.48
N GLN A 197 10.19 -14.10 23.15
CA GLN A 197 10.62 -15.32 22.47
C GLN A 197 9.55 -15.80 21.49
N ILE A 198 9.88 -15.94 20.21
CA ILE A 198 9.03 -16.64 19.24
C ILE A 198 9.09 -18.14 19.54
N LEU A 199 7.92 -18.75 19.68
CA LEU A 199 7.75 -20.15 20.06
C LEU A 199 7.36 -21.03 18.88
N ASP A 200 6.60 -20.46 17.95
CA ASP A 200 5.96 -21.15 16.84
C ASP A 200 5.50 -20.12 15.78
N ALA A 201 5.44 -20.51 14.51
CA ALA A 201 4.99 -19.68 13.40
C ALA A 201 4.33 -20.47 12.27
N ASP A 202 3.17 -19.99 11.82
CA ASP A 202 2.36 -20.62 10.77
C ASP A 202 2.08 -19.64 9.65
N ILE A 203 2.81 -19.75 8.54
CA ILE A 203 2.55 -18.94 7.35
C ILE A 203 1.30 -19.50 6.66
N ILE A 204 0.33 -18.65 6.40
CA ILE A 204 -0.92 -18.98 5.69
C ILE A 204 -0.91 -18.26 4.36
N PHE A 205 -1.05 -19.00 3.27
CA PHE A 205 -1.14 -18.48 1.92
C PHE A 205 -2.45 -18.94 1.26
N ASP A 206 -3.31 -18.00 0.89
CA ASP A 206 -4.54 -18.28 0.16
C ASP A 206 -4.25 -18.41 -1.34
N ALA A 207 -4.59 -19.56 -1.92
CA ALA A 207 -4.43 -19.87 -3.33
C ALA A 207 -5.10 -18.84 -4.25
N ASP A 208 -6.18 -18.23 -3.76
CA ASP A 208 -6.91 -17.22 -4.50
C ASP A 208 -6.08 -15.95 -4.73
N PHE A 209 -4.95 -15.77 -4.04
CA PHE A 209 -3.94 -14.77 -4.41
C PHE A 209 -3.57 -14.80 -5.92
N LEU A 210 -3.63 -15.97 -6.55
CA LEU A 210 -3.34 -16.15 -7.99
C LEU A 210 -4.53 -15.79 -8.91
N SER A 211 -5.73 -15.63 -8.38
CA SER A 211 -7.00 -15.53 -9.14
C SER A 211 -7.93 -14.37 -8.70
N PHE A 212 -7.66 -13.73 -7.55
CA PHE A 212 -8.54 -12.80 -6.81
C PHE A 212 -8.94 -11.53 -7.57
N TRP A 213 -8.18 -11.15 -8.61
CA TRP A 213 -8.44 -9.92 -9.38
C TRP A 213 -9.76 -9.94 -10.19
N LYS A 214 -10.48 -11.06 -10.25
CA LYS A 214 -11.72 -11.18 -11.05
C LYS A 214 -12.94 -10.47 -10.45
N HIS A 215 -12.98 -10.16 -9.15
CA HIS A 215 -14.17 -9.56 -8.52
C HIS A 215 -13.96 -8.13 -8.01
N GLU A 216 -12.79 -7.80 -7.45
CA GLU A 216 -12.53 -6.48 -6.86
C GLU A 216 -12.55 -5.33 -7.89
N PHE A 217 -12.26 -5.61 -9.17
CA PHE A 217 -12.04 -4.57 -10.19
C PHE A 217 -13.21 -4.34 -11.14
N GLU A 218 -14.39 -4.93 -10.97
CA GLU A 218 -15.52 -4.57 -11.85
C GLU A 218 -16.12 -3.19 -11.54
N THR A 219 -16.01 -2.75 -10.27
CA THR A 219 -16.56 -1.49 -9.76
C THR A 219 -15.55 -0.77 -8.86
N PHE A 220 -15.13 0.46 -9.22
CA PHE A 220 -14.37 1.33 -8.31
C PHE A 220 -15.30 2.18 -7.46
N THR A 221 -14.97 2.34 -6.19
CA THR A 221 -15.66 3.26 -5.27
C THR A 221 -14.64 4.23 -4.68
N PRO A 222 -15.08 5.38 -4.14
CA PRO A 222 -14.19 6.29 -3.42
C PRO A 222 -13.44 5.59 -2.28
N GLU A 223 -14.07 4.63 -1.61
CA GLU A 223 -13.49 3.84 -0.53
C GLU A 223 -12.38 2.91 -1.03
N SER A 224 -12.54 2.26 -2.19
CA SER A 224 -11.48 1.40 -2.75
C SER A 224 -10.28 2.23 -3.20
N ILE A 225 -10.50 3.41 -3.82
CA ILE A 225 -9.41 4.35 -4.12
C ILE A 225 -8.72 4.83 -2.84
N ALA A 226 -9.48 5.16 -1.78
CA ALA A 226 -8.91 5.57 -0.50
C ALA A 226 -8.05 4.45 0.10
N ALA A 227 -8.52 3.20 0.10
CA ALA A 227 -7.75 2.06 0.58
C ALA A 227 -6.43 1.87 -0.20
N MET A 228 -6.46 2.06 -1.52
CA MET A 228 -5.26 2.02 -2.37
C MET A 228 -4.26 3.15 -2.10
N THR A 229 -4.69 4.23 -1.47
CA THR A 229 -3.91 5.47 -1.29
C THR A 229 -3.74 5.85 0.18
N GLY A 230 -3.71 4.84 1.06
CA GLY A 230 -3.38 5.00 2.48
C GLY A 230 -4.55 5.41 3.39
N GLY A 231 -5.78 5.42 2.90
CA GLY A 231 -6.98 5.70 3.69
C GLY A 231 -7.43 7.18 3.65
N PRO A 232 -7.99 7.72 4.73
CA PRO A 232 -8.36 9.14 4.82
C PRO A 232 -7.18 10.10 4.59
N LEU A 233 -7.46 11.34 4.16
CA LEU A 233 -6.45 12.39 3.91
C LEU A 233 -6.51 13.53 4.92
N ASP A 234 -7.49 13.52 5.81
CA ASP A 234 -7.70 14.51 6.86
C ASP A 234 -7.85 13.82 8.22
N LEU A 235 -7.49 14.55 9.27
CA LEU A 235 -7.49 14.04 10.64
C LEU A 235 -8.90 13.69 11.13
N GLU A 236 -9.92 14.47 10.76
CA GLU A 236 -11.30 14.23 11.19
C GLU A 236 -11.83 12.88 10.68
N SER A 237 -11.70 12.64 9.38
CA SER A 237 -12.10 11.39 8.74
C SER A 237 -11.28 10.21 9.25
N TYR A 238 -9.98 10.41 9.50
CA TYR A 238 -9.13 9.41 10.13
C TYR A 238 -9.59 9.06 11.55
N GLU A 239 -9.84 10.05 12.39
CA GLU A 239 -10.34 9.83 13.76
C GLU A 239 -11.71 9.15 13.76
N LYS A 240 -12.60 9.56 12.85
CA LYS A 240 -13.92 8.93 12.69
C LYS A 240 -13.78 7.46 12.31
N GLN A 241 -12.89 7.15 11.36
CA GLN A 241 -12.57 5.77 10.98
C GLN A 241 -12.01 4.97 12.17
N MET A 242 -11.13 5.56 12.98
CA MET A 242 -10.57 4.91 14.16
C MET A 242 -11.60 4.69 15.27
N ARG A 243 -12.51 5.65 15.52
CA ARG A 243 -13.60 5.51 16.50
C ARG A 243 -14.66 4.49 16.07
N SER A 244 -14.85 4.30 14.76
CA SER A 244 -15.76 3.26 14.25
C SER A 244 -15.20 1.84 14.36
N ARG A 245 -13.89 1.70 14.63
CA ARG A 245 -13.26 0.40 14.88
C ARG A 245 -13.50 -0.01 16.34
N SER A 246 -13.85 -1.27 16.56
CA SER A 246 -13.98 -1.84 17.91
C SER A 246 -12.63 -1.74 18.66
N PRO A 247 -12.61 -1.44 19.97
CA PRO A 247 -11.38 -1.45 20.77
C PRO A 247 -10.62 -2.79 20.74
N PHE A 248 -11.33 -3.88 20.43
CA PHE A 248 -10.77 -5.23 20.25
C PHE A 248 -10.24 -5.50 18.83
N ALA A 249 -10.35 -4.54 17.90
CA ALA A 249 -9.88 -4.63 16.52
C ALA A 249 -8.52 -3.94 16.31
N LEU A 250 -7.69 -3.83 17.37
CA LEU A 250 -6.31 -3.35 17.28
C LEU A 250 -5.44 -4.17 16.29
N ASN A 251 -5.84 -5.40 15.96
CA ASN A 251 -5.21 -6.22 14.91
C ASN A 251 -5.38 -5.67 13.48
N ASP A 252 -6.33 -4.77 13.22
CA ASP A 252 -6.63 -4.29 11.87
C ASP A 252 -5.69 -3.16 11.41
N LEU A 253 -4.86 -2.63 12.32
CA LEU A 253 -3.68 -1.80 12.00
C LEU A 253 -2.44 -2.66 11.66
N MET A 254 -2.48 -3.96 12.01
CA MET A 254 -1.43 -4.96 11.75
C MET A 254 -1.81 -5.97 10.65
N ALA A 255 -3.01 -5.86 10.08
CA ALA A 255 -3.46 -6.75 9.02
C ALA A 255 -2.66 -6.48 7.74
N CYS A 256 -1.87 -7.46 7.30
CA CYS A 256 -1.13 -7.42 6.05
C CYS A 256 -2.13 -7.34 4.87
N ARG A 257 -2.18 -6.19 4.18
CA ARG A 257 -2.98 -6.00 2.96
C ARG A 257 -2.12 -6.04 1.69
N ARG A 258 -0.93 -6.66 1.77
CA ARG A 258 -0.02 -6.81 0.62
C ARG A 258 -0.75 -7.51 -0.51
N SER A 259 -1.51 -8.53 -0.18
CA SER A 259 -2.10 -9.41 -1.18
C SER A 259 -3.17 -8.75 -2.04
N ASP A 260 -4.02 -7.87 -1.48
CA ASP A 260 -4.98 -7.06 -2.26
C ASP A 260 -4.26 -6.26 -3.36
N GLY A 261 -3.15 -5.61 -3.01
CA GLY A 261 -2.36 -4.85 -3.97
C GLY A 261 -1.55 -5.73 -4.90
N MET A 262 -1.03 -6.86 -4.42
CA MET A 262 -0.26 -7.80 -5.24
C MET A 262 -1.13 -8.47 -6.30
N ALA A 263 -2.40 -8.75 -6.00
CA ALA A 263 -3.36 -9.21 -7.01
C ALA A 263 -3.52 -8.21 -8.16
N ARG A 264 -3.55 -6.90 -7.87
CA ARG A 264 -3.51 -5.84 -8.91
C ARG A 264 -2.21 -5.87 -9.70
N GLN A 265 -1.08 -6.04 -9.02
CA GLN A 265 0.24 -6.07 -9.65
C GLN A 265 0.41 -7.29 -10.57
N LEU A 266 -0.16 -8.45 -10.19
CA LEU A 266 -0.23 -9.64 -11.04
C LEU A 266 -1.17 -9.44 -12.23
N ALA A 267 -2.34 -8.82 -12.04
CA ALA A 267 -3.25 -8.50 -13.13
C ALA A 267 -2.61 -7.54 -14.15
N LEU A 268 -1.92 -6.50 -13.65
CA LEU A 268 -1.14 -5.57 -14.46
C LEU A 268 -0.01 -6.29 -15.20
N GLY A 269 0.71 -7.18 -14.52
CA GLY A 269 1.77 -8.01 -15.11
C GLY A 269 1.25 -8.95 -16.19
N ALA A 270 0.06 -9.52 -16.02
CA ALA A 270 -0.60 -10.34 -17.04
C ALA A 270 -1.00 -9.50 -18.27
N SER A 271 -1.57 -8.31 -18.08
CA SER A 271 -1.85 -7.37 -19.18
C SER A 271 -0.57 -6.95 -19.92
N PHE A 272 0.52 -6.74 -19.19
CA PHE A 272 1.83 -6.46 -19.77
C PHE A 272 2.37 -7.65 -20.57
N ALA A 273 2.32 -8.86 -20.03
CA ALA A 273 2.79 -10.07 -20.72
C ALA A 273 2.00 -10.30 -22.01
N ALA A 274 0.67 -10.17 -21.96
CA ALA A 274 -0.20 -10.27 -23.14
C ALA A 274 0.10 -9.20 -24.20
N ALA A 275 0.54 -8.01 -23.79
CA ALA A 275 0.82 -6.90 -24.71
C ALA A 275 2.23 -6.91 -25.32
N THR A 276 3.20 -7.51 -24.63
CA THR A 276 4.62 -7.47 -25.02
C THR A 276 5.13 -8.76 -25.64
N ALA A 277 4.45 -9.88 -25.39
CA ALA A 277 4.84 -11.17 -25.95
C ALA A 277 4.63 -11.21 -27.46
N ALA A 278 5.61 -11.79 -28.18
CA ALA A 278 5.52 -11.98 -29.63
C ALA A 278 4.52 -13.08 -30.02
N ASP A 279 4.28 -14.04 -29.12
CA ASP A 279 3.36 -15.15 -29.32
C ASP A 279 2.76 -15.63 -27.97
N PRO A 280 1.71 -16.47 -28.00
CA PRO A 280 1.06 -16.97 -26.78
C PRO A 280 1.95 -17.80 -25.86
N LYS A 281 2.99 -18.46 -26.40
CA LYS A 281 3.91 -19.28 -25.60
C LYS A 281 4.82 -18.37 -24.76
N MET A 282 5.37 -17.33 -25.37
CA MET A 282 6.13 -16.32 -24.65
C MET A 282 5.28 -15.61 -23.59
N ALA A 283 4.00 -15.34 -23.87
CA ALA A 283 3.09 -14.77 -22.88
C ALA A 283 2.93 -15.68 -21.66
N ALA A 284 2.76 -16.99 -21.88
CA ALA A 284 2.68 -17.99 -20.81
C ALA A 284 3.99 -18.09 -20.02
N GLU A 285 5.16 -18.11 -20.68
CA GLU A 285 6.47 -18.15 -20.01
C GLU A 285 6.71 -16.90 -19.14
N LEU A 286 6.32 -15.71 -19.62
CA LEU A 286 6.38 -14.47 -18.83
C LEU A 286 5.44 -14.51 -17.63
N GLN A 287 4.24 -15.06 -17.80
CA GLN A 287 3.25 -15.19 -16.72
C GLN A 287 3.71 -16.20 -15.66
N GLU A 288 4.27 -17.34 -16.07
CA GLU A 288 4.84 -18.33 -15.15
C GLU A 288 6.01 -17.73 -14.35
N ARG A 289 6.90 -16.99 -15.02
CA ARG A 289 8.02 -16.29 -14.36
C ARG A 289 7.52 -15.25 -13.36
N LEU A 290 6.54 -14.44 -13.75
CA LEU A 290 5.90 -13.43 -12.88
C LEU A 290 5.32 -14.07 -11.61
N ILE A 291 4.60 -15.19 -11.75
CA ILE A 291 4.01 -15.92 -10.62
C ILE A 291 5.10 -16.52 -9.73
N ALA A 292 6.11 -17.16 -10.30
CA ALA A 292 7.19 -17.80 -9.54
C ALA A 292 8.01 -16.78 -8.73
N GLU A 293 8.37 -15.65 -9.34
CA GLU A 293 9.10 -14.57 -8.66
C GLU A 293 8.23 -13.91 -7.57
N GLY A 294 6.95 -13.67 -7.85
CA GLY A 294 6.01 -13.10 -6.86
C GLY A 294 5.79 -14.04 -5.66
N LEU A 295 5.66 -15.35 -5.90
CA LEU A 295 5.56 -16.35 -4.84
C LEU A 295 6.82 -16.39 -3.98
N LYS A 296 8.01 -16.34 -4.60
CA LYS A 296 9.28 -16.30 -3.87
C LYS A 296 9.36 -15.05 -3.00
N GLU A 297 9.03 -13.88 -3.54
CA GLU A 297 9.08 -12.61 -2.80
C GLU A 297 8.09 -12.57 -1.63
N VAL A 298 6.81 -12.92 -1.85
CA VAL A 298 5.82 -12.97 -0.77
C VAL A 298 6.24 -13.99 0.30
N THR A 299 6.82 -15.12 -0.09
CA THR A 299 7.34 -16.08 0.88
C THR A 299 8.48 -15.48 1.71
N MET A 300 9.44 -14.77 1.08
CA MET A 300 10.49 -14.05 1.82
C MET A 300 9.90 -13.03 2.80
N HIS A 301 8.85 -12.29 2.39
CA HIS A 301 8.15 -11.31 3.22
C HIS A 301 7.50 -11.95 4.45
N GLU A 302 6.67 -12.98 4.26
CA GLU A 302 5.98 -13.63 5.37
C GLU A 302 6.96 -14.30 6.34
N VAL A 303 8.04 -14.90 5.82
CA VAL A 303 9.12 -15.42 6.68
C VAL A 303 9.74 -14.30 7.49
N GLY A 304 9.98 -13.12 6.91
CA GLY A 304 10.49 -11.96 7.66
C GLY A 304 9.63 -11.60 8.88
N HIS A 305 8.29 -11.66 8.75
CA HIS A 305 7.38 -11.50 9.90
C HIS A 305 7.58 -12.60 10.96
N THR A 306 7.72 -13.86 10.54
CA THR A 306 8.02 -14.97 11.47
C THR A 306 9.39 -14.87 12.13
N LEU A 307 10.30 -14.06 11.60
CA LEU A 307 11.60 -13.76 12.22
C LEU A 307 11.55 -12.54 13.15
N GLY A 308 10.39 -11.90 13.24
CA GLY A 308 10.11 -10.75 14.11
C GLY A 308 10.08 -9.39 13.42
N LEU A 309 10.27 -9.32 12.10
CA LEU A 309 10.40 -8.05 11.39
C LEU A 309 9.03 -7.41 11.08
N ARG A 310 8.98 -6.08 11.14
CA ARG A 310 7.85 -5.26 10.67
C ARG A 310 8.04 -4.85 9.22
N HIS A 311 6.97 -4.35 8.60
CA HIS A 311 7.02 -3.73 7.27
C HIS A 311 8.01 -2.56 7.22
N ASN A 312 8.74 -2.43 6.11
CA ASN A 312 9.60 -1.28 5.79
C ASN A 312 9.19 -0.66 4.45
N PHE A 313 8.40 0.42 4.46
CA PHE A 313 7.83 1.07 3.27
C PHE A 313 8.75 2.09 2.59
N LYS A 314 10.00 2.20 3.04
CA LYS A 314 11.06 3.00 2.40
C LYS A 314 12.05 2.13 1.61
N ALA A 315 11.87 0.82 1.61
CA ALA A 315 12.86 -0.08 1.05
C ALA A 315 12.86 -0.07 -0.48
N SER A 316 11.73 0.25 -1.10
CA SER A 316 11.56 0.42 -2.54
C SER A 316 12.41 1.56 -3.12
N THR A 317 12.81 2.54 -2.29
CA THR A 317 13.49 3.77 -2.72
C THR A 317 15.02 3.68 -2.75
N TRP A 318 15.60 2.48 -2.63
CA TRP A 318 17.05 2.30 -2.54
C TRP A 318 17.78 2.43 -3.88
N LYS A 319 17.33 1.70 -4.91
CA LYS A 319 17.99 1.63 -6.23
C LYS A 319 17.25 2.45 -7.28
N SER A 320 17.94 2.88 -8.31
CA SER A 320 17.28 3.49 -9.47
C SER A 320 16.53 2.45 -10.30
N LEU A 321 15.51 2.85 -11.05
CA LEU A 321 14.80 1.94 -11.98
C LEU A 321 15.73 1.35 -13.04
N ALA A 322 16.79 2.07 -13.42
CA ALA A 322 17.81 1.55 -14.32
C ALA A 322 18.64 0.43 -13.68
N ASP A 323 19.00 0.57 -12.41
CA ASP A 323 19.71 -0.48 -11.66
C ASP A 323 18.81 -1.69 -11.41
N ILE A 324 17.53 -1.45 -11.11
CA ILE A 324 16.53 -2.52 -10.89
C ILE A 324 16.36 -3.37 -12.15
N ASN A 325 16.47 -2.77 -13.33
CA ASN A 325 16.40 -3.48 -14.61
C ASN A 325 17.73 -4.09 -15.08
N ASP A 326 18.76 -4.06 -14.23
CA ASP A 326 20.04 -4.70 -14.49
C ASP A 326 20.29 -5.86 -13.50
N PRO A 327 20.01 -7.12 -13.92
CA PRO A 327 20.23 -8.32 -13.09
C PRO A 327 21.62 -8.41 -12.45
N ALA A 328 22.66 -7.90 -13.12
CA ALA A 328 24.02 -7.90 -12.57
C ALA A 328 24.16 -7.04 -11.30
N LYS A 329 23.22 -6.11 -11.07
CA LYS A 329 23.17 -5.27 -9.87
C LYS A 329 22.16 -5.77 -8.84
N THR A 330 21.18 -6.60 -9.22
CA THR A 330 20.07 -6.99 -8.34
C THR A 330 20.13 -8.44 -7.85
N HIS A 331 20.68 -9.38 -8.63
CA HIS A 331 20.63 -10.81 -8.30
C HIS A 331 21.34 -11.16 -6.99
N ASP A 332 22.43 -10.46 -6.65
CA ASP A 332 23.22 -10.75 -5.44
C ASP A 332 22.83 -9.91 -4.22
N SER A 333 22.19 -8.76 -4.41
CA SER A 333 21.94 -7.78 -3.33
C SER A 333 20.49 -7.30 -3.21
N GLY A 334 19.59 -7.85 -4.02
CA GLY A 334 18.18 -7.46 -4.11
C GLY A 334 17.95 -6.23 -5.00
N SER A 335 16.74 -6.10 -5.53
CA SER A 335 16.31 -4.87 -6.24
C SER A 335 15.81 -3.79 -5.29
N VAL A 336 15.44 -4.17 -4.06
CA VAL A 336 14.95 -3.30 -2.98
C VAL A 336 15.77 -3.51 -1.72
N ALA A 337 15.75 -2.55 -0.80
CA ALA A 337 16.52 -2.64 0.43
C ALA A 337 16.00 -3.71 1.42
N SER A 338 14.70 -3.99 1.36
CA SER A 338 14.03 -4.97 2.21
C SER A 338 12.89 -5.65 1.46
N VAL A 339 12.72 -6.96 1.64
CA VAL A 339 11.49 -7.66 1.22
C VAL A 339 10.28 -7.26 2.05
N MET A 340 10.48 -6.58 3.18
CA MET A 340 9.41 -6.13 4.09
C MET A 340 8.61 -4.92 3.57
N ASP A 341 8.90 -4.42 2.38
CA ASP A 341 8.12 -3.39 1.67
C ASP A 341 7.03 -4.01 0.79
N TYR A 342 5.95 -3.30 0.47
CA TYR A 342 4.96 -3.70 -0.53
C TYR A 342 5.44 -3.33 -1.93
N ASN A 343 6.35 -4.13 -2.47
CA ASN A 343 6.92 -3.89 -3.79
C ASN A 343 5.89 -4.14 -4.92
N PRO A 344 5.82 -3.26 -5.94
CA PRO A 344 5.02 -3.49 -7.13
C PRO A 344 5.77 -4.37 -8.15
N THR A 345 5.04 -4.95 -9.12
CA THR A 345 5.68 -5.66 -10.24
C THR A 345 6.59 -4.70 -11.01
N ASN A 346 7.88 -4.99 -11.14
CA ASN A 346 8.79 -4.22 -11.99
C ASN A 346 8.46 -4.45 -13.47
N LEU A 347 7.90 -3.44 -14.13
CA LEU A 347 7.53 -3.49 -15.54
C LEU A 347 8.28 -2.41 -16.31
N ALA A 348 9.28 -2.82 -17.08
CA ALA A 348 10.08 -1.89 -17.88
C ALA A 348 9.23 -1.34 -19.03
N PRO A 349 9.30 -0.02 -19.31
CA PRO A 349 8.64 0.56 -20.47
C PRO A 349 9.11 -0.07 -21.78
N LYS A 350 8.26 -0.02 -22.80
CA LYS A 350 8.59 -0.50 -24.15
C LYS A 350 9.91 0.11 -24.65
N GLY A 351 10.82 -0.75 -25.11
CA GLY A 351 12.15 -0.35 -25.60
C GLY A 351 13.24 -0.29 -24.51
N GLN A 352 12.90 -0.49 -23.24
CA GLN A 352 13.87 -0.70 -22.17
C GLN A 352 14.08 -2.21 -21.91
N LYS A 353 15.22 -2.55 -21.33
CA LYS A 353 15.52 -3.92 -20.91
C LYS A 353 14.66 -4.28 -19.70
N GLN A 354 13.91 -5.37 -19.78
CA GLN A 354 13.16 -5.92 -18.65
C GLN A 354 14.11 -6.66 -17.71
N GLY A 355 14.21 -6.21 -16.45
CA GLY A 355 14.82 -6.96 -15.36
C GLY A 355 13.89 -8.03 -14.78
N ASP A 356 14.19 -8.51 -13.58
CA ASP A 356 13.29 -9.37 -12.83
C ASP A 356 12.01 -8.60 -12.47
N PHE A 357 10.87 -9.30 -12.37
CA PHE A 357 9.59 -8.73 -11.98
C PHE A 357 9.53 -8.43 -10.48
N TYR A 358 10.18 -9.27 -9.66
CA TYR A 358 10.30 -9.08 -8.20
C TYR A 358 11.74 -9.34 -7.75
N THR A 359 12.11 -8.88 -6.54
CA THR A 359 13.46 -9.10 -6.01
C THR A 359 13.75 -10.60 -5.86
N HIS A 360 14.93 -11.05 -6.31
CA HIS A 360 15.32 -12.46 -6.24
C HIS A 360 15.89 -12.87 -4.87
N THR A 361 16.29 -11.90 -4.04
CA THR A 361 16.95 -12.13 -2.75
C THR A 361 16.63 -11.00 -1.78
N ILE A 362 16.96 -11.21 -0.50
CA ILE A 362 16.81 -10.22 0.57
C ILE A 362 17.82 -9.08 0.43
N GLY A 363 17.45 -7.89 0.92
CA GLY A 363 18.23 -6.67 0.74
C GLY A 363 19.12 -6.29 1.93
N PRO A 364 19.91 -5.21 1.83
CA PRO A 364 20.79 -4.73 2.89
C PRO A 364 20.08 -4.43 4.23
N TYR A 365 18.85 -3.92 4.20
CA TYR A 365 18.08 -3.68 5.42
C TYR A 365 17.73 -5.00 6.13
N ASP A 366 17.32 -6.03 5.38
CA ASP A 366 17.00 -7.35 5.93
C ASP A 366 18.22 -7.95 6.61
N MET A 367 19.39 -7.87 5.95
CA MET A 367 20.68 -8.33 6.50
C MET A 367 21.01 -7.60 7.81
N TRP A 368 20.84 -6.28 7.83
CA TRP A 368 21.13 -5.43 8.99
C TRP A 368 20.16 -5.65 10.15
N ALA A 369 18.87 -5.79 9.86
CA ALA A 369 17.85 -6.06 10.87
C ALA A 369 18.10 -7.41 11.54
N ILE A 370 18.41 -8.47 10.77
CA ILE A 370 18.78 -9.77 11.32
C ILE A 370 20.08 -9.71 12.11
N GLU A 371 21.08 -8.92 11.69
CA GLU A 371 22.26 -8.66 12.51
C GLU A 371 21.86 -8.09 13.90
N TYR A 372 21.00 -7.07 13.93
CA TYR A 372 20.51 -6.48 15.17
C TYR A 372 19.77 -7.51 16.04
N GLY A 373 18.87 -8.32 15.47
CA GLY A 373 18.07 -9.28 16.23
C GLY A 373 18.84 -10.51 16.70
N TYR A 374 19.82 -10.99 15.92
CA TYR A 374 20.36 -12.35 16.08
C TYR A 374 21.87 -12.43 16.30
N LYS A 375 22.65 -11.38 16.02
CA LYS A 375 24.10 -11.42 16.27
C LYS A 375 24.39 -11.80 17.73
N THR A 376 25.23 -12.82 17.90
CA THR A 376 25.70 -13.26 19.23
C THR A 376 26.64 -12.20 19.79
N ILE A 377 26.26 -11.60 20.93
CA ILE A 377 27.07 -10.58 21.61
C ILE A 377 27.54 -11.18 22.94
N ALA A 378 28.84 -11.09 23.20
CA ALA A 378 29.45 -11.54 24.44
C ALA A 378 29.42 -10.43 25.51
N GLY A 379 29.26 -10.81 26.77
CA GLY A 379 29.28 -9.87 27.90
C GLY A 379 27.98 -9.87 28.69
N ASP A 380 27.82 -8.85 29.53
CA ASP A 380 26.60 -8.58 30.28
C ASP A 380 25.61 -7.74 29.46
N THR A 381 24.47 -7.38 30.06
CA THR A 381 23.44 -6.55 29.42
C THR A 381 23.96 -5.19 28.98
N ASN A 382 24.92 -4.59 29.70
CA ASN A 382 25.48 -3.29 29.33
C ASN A 382 26.36 -3.40 28.08
N ALA A 383 27.17 -4.45 27.99
CA ALA A 383 27.94 -4.75 26.79
C ALA A 383 27.04 -5.02 25.59
N GLU A 384 25.93 -5.75 25.77
CA GLU A 384 24.95 -5.98 24.70
C GLU A 384 24.34 -4.67 24.19
N VAL A 385 23.90 -3.79 25.09
CA VAL A 385 23.34 -2.48 24.72
C VAL A 385 24.34 -1.63 23.94
N ALA A 386 25.62 -1.62 24.33
CA ALA A 386 26.65 -0.88 23.62
C ALA A 386 26.85 -1.38 22.19
N GLU A 387 26.84 -2.70 21.96
CA GLU A 387 26.97 -3.28 20.62
C GLU A 387 25.70 -3.10 19.77
N LEU A 388 24.51 -3.26 20.36
CA LEU A 388 23.25 -3.00 19.65
C LEU A 388 23.16 -1.55 19.19
N ASN A 389 23.57 -0.60 20.02
CA ASN A 389 23.63 0.81 19.63
C ASN A 389 24.58 1.06 18.46
N LYS A 390 25.72 0.37 18.37
CA LYS A 390 26.63 0.48 17.22
C LYS A 390 25.99 -0.04 15.95
N ILE A 391 25.24 -1.14 16.03
CA ILE A 391 24.50 -1.70 14.89
C ILE A 391 23.41 -0.71 14.46
N ALA A 392 22.58 -0.24 15.40
CA ALA A 392 21.46 0.68 15.13
C ALA A 392 21.91 2.06 14.62
N ALA A 393 23.09 2.55 15.02
CA ALA A 393 23.66 3.83 14.57
C ALA A 393 23.98 3.89 13.06
N ARG A 394 23.87 2.75 12.36
CA ARG A 394 23.99 2.63 10.91
C ARG A 394 22.71 3.05 10.15
N SER A 395 21.65 3.42 10.85
CA SER A 395 20.34 3.79 10.26
C SER A 395 20.41 4.87 9.14
N GLY A 396 21.45 5.70 9.14
CA GLY A 396 21.70 6.71 8.09
C GLY A 396 22.45 6.20 6.86
N GLU A 397 22.90 4.94 6.83
CA GLU A 397 23.51 4.32 5.65
C GLU A 397 22.48 4.10 4.53
N ALA A 398 22.93 4.18 3.29
CA ALA A 398 22.08 3.93 2.12
C ALA A 398 21.49 2.51 2.16
N GLY A 399 20.16 2.42 2.04
CA GLY A 399 19.44 1.15 2.08
C GLY A 399 19.10 0.66 3.50
N LEU A 400 19.40 1.42 4.57
CA LEU A 400 19.04 1.06 5.95
C LEU A 400 17.90 1.91 6.55
N THR A 401 17.31 2.81 5.76
CA THR A 401 16.20 3.67 6.21
C THR A 401 14.95 2.85 6.50
N TYR A 402 14.18 3.26 7.52
CA TYR A 402 13.02 2.53 8.03
C TYR A 402 11.79 3.44 8.17
N ALA A 403 10.66 2.98 7.62
CA ALA A 403 9.32 3.51 7.88
C ALA A 403 8.31 2.36 7.85
N THR A 404 7.30 2.36 8.72
CA THR A 404 6.41 1.21 8.94
C THR A 404 4.95 1.61 8.81
N ASP A 405 4.02 0.73 9.18
CA ASP A 405 2.57 0.91 8.93
C ASP A 405 2.02 2.26 9.38
N GLU A 406 2.48 2.75 10.54
CA GLU A 406 2.05 4.03 11.10
C GLU A 406 2.62 5.26 10.39
N ASP A 407 3.57 5.08 9.46
CA ASP A 407 4.20 6.14 8.68
C ASP A 407 3.69 6.18 7.21
N THR A 408 2.82 5.26 6.81
CA THR A 408 2.39 5.04 5.40
C THR A 408 0.89 5.25 5.20
N ARG A 409 0.25 6.09 6.03
CA ARG A 409 -1.16 6.46 5.90
C ARG A 409 -1.29 7.66 4.95
N GLY A 410 -2.51 7.87 4.44
CA GLY A 410 -2.81 9.01 3.54
C GLY A 410 -2.56 10.38 4.19
N ILE A 411 -2.64 10.45 5.52
CA ILE A 411 -2.35 11.64 6.32
C ILE A 411 -0.84 11.87 6.58
N ASP A 412 0.00 10.86 6.33
CA ASP A 412 1.43 10.94 6.67
C ASP A 412 2.22 11.70 5.60
N PRO A 413 3.21 12.53 5.99
CA PRO A 413 3.77 13.54 5.10
C PRO A 413 4.89 13.03 4.18
N ASP A 414 5.40 11.83 4.42
CA ASP A 414 6.59 11.32 3.74
C ASP A 414 6.26 10.67 2.40
N PRO A 415 6.66 11.26 1.24
CA PRO A 415 6.36 10.67 -0.05
C PRO A 415 7.29 9.53 -0.43
N PHE A 416 8.29 9.19 0.39
CA PHE A 416 9.15 8.01 0.20
C PHE A 416 8.65 6.80 0.98
N SER A 417 7.56 6.95 1.74
CA SER A 417 6.88 5.87 2.46
C SER A 417 5.54 5.59 1.79
N ASN A 418 5.53 4.78 0.73
CA ASN A 418 4.32 4.36 0.02
C ASN A 418 4.18 2.84 0.00
N ARG A 419 3.00 2.39 -0.42
CA ARG A 419 2.79 0.99 -0.81
C ARG A 419 2.77 0.94 -2.32
N PHE A 420 3.45 -0.03 -2.93
CA PHE A 420 3.47 -0.24 -4.38
C PHE A 420 4.11 0.88 -5.21
N ASP A 421 5.14 1.54 -4.66
CA ASP A 421 6.10 2.35 -5.43
C ASP A 421 7.43 1.62 -5.64
N LEU A 422 8.26 2.09 -6.56
CA LEU A 422 9.54 1.44 -6.85
C LEU A 422 10.56 2.42 -7.39
N GLY A 423 11.77 2.33 -6.87
CA GLY A 423 12.90 3.13 -7.32
C GLY A 423 13.13 4.36 -6.45
N ASN A 424 14.36 4.86 -6.46
CA ASN A 424 14.80 6.03 -5.70
C ASN A 424 14.26 7.38 -6.20
N ASP A 425 13.48 7.37 -7.28
CA ASP A 425 12.76 8.52 -7.82
C ASP A 425 11.32 8.09 -8.12
N ALA A 426 10.41 8.40 -7.19
CA ALA A 426 9.00 8.06 -7.32
C ALA A 426 8.29 8.85 -8.43
N LEU A 427 8.81 10.01 -8.84
CA LEU A 427 8.28 10.76 -9.99
C LEU A 427 8.66 10.10 -11.31
N GLU A 428 9.89 9.58 -11.42
CA GLU A 428 10.31 8.77 -12.58
C GLU A 428 9.50 7.48 -12.68
N PHE A 429 9.27 6.78 -11.55
CA PHE A 429 8.37 5.63 -11.53
C PHE A 429 6.96 5.98 -12.01
N ALA A 430 6.40 7.09 -11.52
CA ALA A 430 5.09 7.56 -11.93
C ALA A 430 5.01 7.89 -13.43
N LYS A 431 6.06 8.49 -14.01
CA LYS A 431 6.18 8.71 -15.46
C LYS A 431 6.21 7.40 -16.24
N GLN A 432 6.99 6.42 -15.80
CA GLN A 432 7.06 5.11 -16.46
C GLN A 432 5.73 4.36 -16.41
N ARG A 433 4.99 4.44 -15.29
CA ARG A 433 3.64 3.90 -15.17
C ARG A 433 2.64 4.61 -16.09
N ALA A 434 2.68 5.93 -16.17
CA ALA A 434 1.84 6.68 -17.09
C ALA A 434 2.14 6.32 -18.56
N ALA A 435 3.41 6.18 -18.93
CA ALA A 435 3.82 5.76 -20.27
C ALA A 435 3.37 4.32 -20.59
N LEU A 436 3.48 3.40 -19.63
CA LEU A 436 2.99 2.03 -19.77
C LEU A 436 1.48 2.01 -20.01
N VAL A 437 0.69 2.70 -19.16
CA VAL A 437 -0.77 2.75 -19.31
C VAL A 437 -1.16 3.36 -20.65
N LYS A 438 -0.48 4.42 -21.09
CA LYS A 438 -0.71 5.04 -22.39
C LYS A 438 -0.49 4.09 -23.57
N ASP A 439 0.47 3.17 -23.49
CA ASP A 439 0.73 2.16 -24.54
C ASP A 439 -0.29 1.02 -24.51
N LEU A 440 -0.74 0.61 -23.32
CA LEU A 440 -1.63 -0.54 -23.16
C LEU A 440 -3.11 -0.23 -23.36
N LEU A 441 -3.58 0.93 -22.91
CA LEU A 441 -5.01 1.26 -22.85
C LEU A 441 -5.72 1.28 -24.22
N PRO A 442 -5.13 1.79 -25.32
CA PRO A 442 -5.83 1.88 -26.62
C PRO A 442 -6.25 0.54 -27.23
N ASN A 443 -5.52 -0.54 -26.94
CA ASN A 443 -5.77 -1.87 -27.51
C ASN A 443 -6.20 -2.89 -26.45
N VAL A 444 -6.60 -2.44 -25.25
CA VAL A 444 -6.88 -3.34 -24.13
C VAL A 444 -8.03 -4.31 -24.44
N ALA A 445 -9.07 -3.86 -25.16
CA ALA A 445 -10.20 -4.70 -25.51
C ALA A 445 -9.82 -5.81 -26.49
N GLU A 446 -8.99 -5.51 -27.48
CA GLU A 446 -8.50 -6.50 -28.45
C GLU A 446 -7.57 -7.52 -27.79
N ARG A 447 -6.67 -7.07 -26.92
CA ARG A 447 -5.65 -7.93 -26.29
C ARG A 447 -6.22 -8.84 -25.20
N MET A 448 -7.27 -8.41 -24.52
CA MET A 448 -7.81 -9.11 -23.36
C MET A 448 -9.04 -9.96 -23.68
N THR A 449 -9.56 -9.92 -24.91
CA THR A 449 -10.73 -10.70 -25.33
C THR A 449 -10.36 -11.64 -26.48
N LYS A 450 -10.58 -12.94 -26.30
CA LYS A 450 -10.36 -13.94 -27.37
C LYS A 450 -11.65 -14.19 -28.15
N GLU A 451 -11.53 -14.83 -29.31
CA GLU A 451 -12.69 -15.25 -30.09
C GLU A 451 -13.56 -16.24 -29.28
N GLY A 452 -14.83 -15.91 -29.13
CA GLY A 452 -15.79 -16.69 -28.32
C GLY A 452 -15.91 -16.26 -26.86
N ASP A 453 -15.00 -15.42 -26.35
CA ASP A 453 -15.06 -14.87 -24.99
C ASP A 453 -15.97 -13.63 -24.94
N ASP A 454 -16.49 -13.32 -23.74
CA ASP A 454 -17.10 -12.02 -23.46
C ASP A 454 -16.04 -10.94 -23.15
N TYR A 455 -16.46 -9.69 -23.03
CA TYR A 455 -15.57 -8.54 -22.81
C TYR A 455 -15.26 -8.25 -21.32
N THR A 456 -15.62 -9.14 -20.39
CA THR A 456 -15.42 -8.90 -18.95
C THR A 456 -13.93 -8.69 -18.63
N GLN A 457 -13.05 -9.47 -19.26
CA GLN A 457 -11.60 -9.36 -19.06
C GLN A 457 -11.04 -8.02 -19.56
N ALA A 458 -11.58 -7.49 -20.66
CA ALA A 458 -11.22 -6.15 -21.14
C ALA A 458 -11.60 -5.06 -20.13
N ARG A 459 -12.79 -5.15 -19.53
CA ARG A 459 -13.24 -4.22 -18.47
C ARG A 459 -12.32 -4.27 -17.25
N LEU A 460 -12.00 -5.46 -16.76
CA LEU A 460 -11.10 -5.66 -15.61
C LEU A 460 -9.71 -5.06 -15.88
N ALA A 461 -9.12 -5.37 -17.03
CA ALA A 461 -7.82 -4.85 -17.42
C ALA A 461 -7.83 -3.31 -17.58
N PHE A 462 -8.89 -2.75 -18.19
CA PHE A 462 -9.06 -1.31 -18.30
C PHE A 462 -9.06 -0.64 -16.90
N ASN A 463 -9.76 -1.25 -15.94
CA ASN A 463 -9.81 -0.78 -14.56
C ASN A 463 -8.46 -0.86 -13.84
N VAL A 464 -7.74 -1.98 -13.99
CA VAL A 464 -6.39 -2.14 -13.44
C VAL A 464 -5.44 -1.08 -14.01
N LEU A 465 -5.49 -0.82 -15.31
CA LEU A 465 -4.65 0.20 -15.96
C LEU A 465 -4.98 1.62 -15.48
N LEU A 466 -6.27 1.97 -15.40
CA LEU A 466 -6.68 3.30 -14.93
C LEU A 466 -6.32 3.51 -13.46
N ALA A 467 -6.47 2.49 -12.61
CA ALA A 467 -6.09 2.56 -11.21
C ALA A 467 -4.57 2.58 -11.00
N THR A 468 -3.81 1.89 -11.84
CA THR A 468 -2.34 1.97 -11.87
C THR A 468 -1.88 3.39 -12.18
N HIS A 469 -2.48 4.02 -13.20
CA HIS A 469 -2.21 5.42 -13.53
C HIS A 469 -2.58 6.35 -12.35
N GLY A 470 -3.80 6.22 -11.82
CA GLY A 470 -4.30 7.06 -10.74
C GLY A 470 -3.48 6.97 -9.45
N SER A 471 -3.15 5.76 -8.99
CA SER A 471 -2.34 5.53 -7.79
C SER A 471 -0.91 6.07 -7.93
N SER A 472 -0.29 5.86 -9.10
CA SER A 472 1.06 6.40 -9.38
C SER A 472 1.07 7.93 -9.36
N MET A 473 0.02 8.57 -9.91
CA MET A 473 -0.13 10.02 -9.84
C MET A 473 -0.44 10.51 -8.42
N PHE A 474 -1.17 9.73 -7.62
CA PHE A 474 -1.37 10.06 -6.21
C PHE A 474 -0.04 10.08 -5.44
N PHE A 475 0.87 9.13 -5.67
CA PHE A 475 2.20 9.16 -5.04
C PHE A 475 3.04 10.36 -5.49
N ALA A 476 2.95 10.75 -6.77
CA ALA A 476 3.55 12.01 -7.22
C ALA A 476 2.97 13.21 -6.46
N ALA A 477 1.65 13.26 -6.24
CA ALA A 477 1.01 14.34 -5.49
C ALA A 477 1.45 14.45 -4.02
N ARG A 478 1.90 13.35 -3.39
CA ARG A 478 2.44 13.38 -2.03
C ARG A 478 3.75 14.19 -1.90
N HIS A 479 4.45 14.44 -3.01
CA HIS A 479 5.68 15.25 -2.99
C HIS A 479 5.39 16.72 -2.71
N VAL A 480 4.22 17.23 -3.12
CA VAL A 480 3.82 18.61 -2.87
C VAL A 480 3.46 18.78 -1.40
N GLY A 481 4.19 19.64 -0.69
CA GLY A 481 4.09 19.77 0.77
C GLY A 481 4.56 18.53 1.54
N GLY A 482 5.30 17.63 0.88
CA GLY A 482 5.86 16.44 1.50
C GLY A 482 7.05 16.76 2.42
N LEU A 483 7.27 15.91 3.42
CA LEU A 483 8.39 16.00 4.36
C LEU A 483 9.09 14.65 4.47
N GLU A 484 10.40 14.58 4.25
CA GLU A 484 11.15 13.36 4.51
C GLU A 484 11.36 13.21 6.03
N LEU A 485 10.94 12.07 6.57
CA LEU A 485 11.10 11.72 7.98
C LEU A 485 12.29 10.77 8.19
N SER A 486 13.08 11.01 9.24
CA SER A 486 14.20 10.14 9.63
C SER A 486 14.07 9.68 11.06
N ARG A 487 14.36 8.39 11.29
CA ARG A 487 14.48 7.78 12.62
C ARG A 487 15.90 7.79 13.17
N SER A 488 16.88 8.30 12.42
CA SER A 488 18.25 8.37 12.90
C SER A 488 18.36 9.20 14.16
N HIS A 489 19.17 8.73 15.11
CA HIS A 489 19.41 9.45 16.35
C HIS A 489 20.54 10.48 16.18
N LYS A 490 20.59 11.44 17.11
CA LYS A 490 21.66 12.43 17.12
C LYS A 490 23.03 11.75 17.28
N GLY A 491 23.89 11.95 16.30
CA GLY A 491 25.25 11.39 16.29
C GLY A 491 25.39 10.09 15.49
N ASP A 492 24.28 9.54 14.97
CA ASP A 492 24.32 8.42 14.03
C ASP A 492 25.07 8.82 12.74
N ALA A 493 25.78 7.87 12.15
CA ALA A 493 26.54 8.11 10.94
C ALA A 493 25.59 8.33 9.76
N GLY A 494 25.81 9.41 9.00
CA GLY A 494 24.93 9.75 7.86
C GLY A 494 23.52 10.21 8.27
N ALA A 495 23.29 10.51 9.57
CA ALA A 495 21.98 10.92 10.06
C ALA A 495 21.46 12.19 9.38
N LYS A 496 20.26 12.12 8.81
CA LYS A 496 19.50 13.28 8.38
C LYS A 496 18.82 13.93 9.59
N ALA A 497 18.40 15.19 9.44
CA ALA A 497 17.48 15.78 10.41
C ALA A 497 16.19 14.94 10.49
N PRO A 498 15.51 14.86 11.65
CA PRO A 498 14.29 14.06 11.80
C PRO A 498 13.18 14.43 10.82
N VAL A 499 13.15 15.69 10.36
CA VAL A 499 12.21 16.20 9.37
C VAL A 499 12.99 17.07 8.38
N VAL A 500 12.85 16.79 7.09
CA VAL A 500 13.46 17.56 6.00
C VAL A 500 12.38 18.01 5.03
N VAL A 501 12.31 19.32 4.77
CA VAL A 501 11.45 19.88 3.71
C VAL A 501 12.02 19.45 2.36
N LEU A 502 11.17 18.95 1.48
CA LEU A 502 11.59 18.47 0.17
C LEU A 502 12.04 19.60 -0.76
N ASP A 503 12.97 19.27 -1.66
CA ASP A 503 13.48 20.21 -2.67
C ASP A 503 12.30 20.79 -3.49
N PRO A 504 12.14 22.13 -3.54
CA PRO A 504 11.04 22.75 -4.28
C PRO A 504 11.04 22.38 -5.78
N LYS A 505 12.18 22.01 -6.37
CA LYS A 505 12.24 21.52 -7.75
C LYS A 505 11.51 20.20 -7.93
N GLN A 506 11.67 19.26 -7.00
CA GLN A 506 10.95 17.98 -7.02
C GLN A 506 9.44 18.21 -6.86
N GLN A 507 9.05 19.14 -5.98
CA GLN A 507 7.64 19.49 -5.80
C GLN A 507 7.02 20.11 -7.07
N ARG A 508 7.73 21.04 -7.74
CA ARG A 508 7.29 21.62 -9.01
C ARG A 508 7.28 20.61 -10.16
N GLU A 509 8.23 19.68 -10.19
CA GLU A 509 8.23 18.59 -11.15
C GLU A 509 7.00 17.68 -10.96
N ALA A 510 6.63 17.37 -9.72
CA ALA A 510 5.40 16.67 -9.41
C ALA A 510 4.17 17.44 -9.92
N LEU A 511 4.07 18.75 -9.65
CA LEU A 511 2.97 19.58 -10.16
C LEU A 511 2.88 19.58 -11.68
N LYS A 512 4.02 19.65 -12.38
CA LYS A 512 4.06 19.54 -13.84
C LYS A 512 3.56 18.18 -14.31
N LEU A 513 4.04 17.09 -13.70
CA LEU A 513 3.61 15.73 -14.03
C LEU A 513 2.10 15.56 -13.88
N LEU A 514 1.54 16.05 -12.77
CA LEU A 514 0.10 16.03 -12.50
C LEU A 514 -0.69 16.90 -13.48
N SER A 515 -0.15 18.07 -13.84
CA SER A 515 -0.78 18.94 -14.84
C SER A 515 -0.89 18.26 -16.21
N GLU A 516 0.10 17.46 -16.59
CA GLU A 516 0.13 16.74 -17.86
C GLU A 516 -0.72 15.47 -17.85
N ASN A 517 -0.76 14.74 -16.72
CA ASN A 517 -1.34 13.39 -16.64
C ASN A 517 -2.68 13.30 -15.92
N VAL A 518 -3.01 14.26 -15.05
CA VAL A 518 -4.24 14.23 -14.22
C VAL A 518 -5.13 15.41 -14.56
N PHE A 519 -4.55 16.62 -14.57
CA PHE A 519 -5.25 17.85 -14.89
C PHE A 519 -5.18 18.14 -16.38
N ASN A 520 -5.42 17.11 -17.19
CA ASN A 520 -5.58 17.14 -18.64
C ASN A 520 -6.53 16.01 -19.08
N ASP A 521 -7.08 16.07 -20.30
CA ASP A 521 -7.93 15.02 -20.86
C ASP A 521 -7.21 14.10 -21.87
N ARG A 522 -6.06 14.51 -22.39
CA ARG A 522 -5.25 13.73 -23.34
C ARG A 522 -4.87 12.33 -22.83
N PRO A 523 -4.47 12.13 -21.56
CA PRO A 523 -4.12 10.79 -21.04
C PRO A 523 -5.28 9.81 -21.08
N PHE A 524 -6.52 10.31 -21.05
CA PHE A 524 -7.75 9.50 -21.04
C PHE A 524 -8.38 9.38 -22.44
N THR A 525 -7.71 9.86 -23.48
CA THR A 525 -8.22 9.78 -24.85
C THR A 525 -7.83 8.45 -25.49
N VAL A 526 -8.77 7.51 -25.54
CA VAL A 526 -8.65 6.23 -26.26
C VAL A 526 -9.66 6.14 -27.41
N PRO A 527 -9.46 5.21 -28.36
CA PRO A 527 -10.43 5.00 -29.43
C PRO A 527 -11.84 4.71 -28.89
N PRO A 528 -12.91 5.31 -29.46
CA PRO A 528 -14.28 5.18 -28.93
C PRO A 528 -14.78 3.73 -28.79
N GLU A 529 -14.31 2.84 -29.66
CA GLU A 529 -14.62 1.40 -29.63
C GLU A 529 -14.19 0.74 -28.32
N VAL A 530 -13.10 1.20 -27.68
CA VAL A 530 -12.65 0.67 -26.39
C VAL A 530 -13.75 0.81 -25.36
N TYR A 531 -14.38 1.99 -25.26
CA TYR A 531 -15.46 2.25 -24.30
C TYR A 531 -16.70 1.38 -24.54
N ASN A 532 -17.00 1.09 -25.81
CA ASN A 532 -18.12 0.21 -26.17
C ASN A 532 -17.86 -1.27 -25.83
N HIS A 533 -16.60 -1.63 -25.56
CA HIS A 533 -16.17 -2.98 -25.17
C HIS A 533 -15.96 -3.11 -23.65
N LEU A 534 -16.42 -2.16 -22.83
CA LEU A 534 -16.30 -2.22 -21.36
C LEU A 534 -17.58 -2.70 -20.66
N GLY A 535 -18.35 -3.56 -21.33
CA GLY A 535 -19.55 -4.18 -20.75
C GLY A 535 -19.21 -5.00 -19.50
N SER A 536 -20.08 -4.96 -18.50
CA SER A 536 -19.90 -5.79 -17.31
C SER A 536 -20.33 -7.24 -17.56
N SER A 537 -19.86 -8.14 -16.71
CA SER A 537 -20.50 -9.44 -16.57
C SER A 537 -21.96 -9.28 -16.13
N ARG A 538 -22.78 -10.29 -16.46
CA ARG A 538 -24.18 -10.41 -16.04
C ARG A 538 -24.45 -11.70 -15.28
N TRP A 539 -23.39 -12.40 -14.86
CA TRP A 539 -23.53 -13.50 -13.92
C TRP A 539 -24.15 -12.97 -12.63
N SER A 540 -25.14 -13.71 -12.11
CA SER A 540 -25.79 -13.43 -10.83
C SER A 540 -25.87 -14.75 -10.08
N HIS A 541 -24.94 -14.91 -9.14
CA HIS A 541 -24.87 -16.05 -8.23
C HIS A 541 -24.07 -15.63 -6.99
N TRP A 542 -24.03 -16.51 -5.99
CA TRP A 542 -23.34 -16.34 -4.69
C TRP A 542 -21.84 -15.97 -4.76
N GLY A 543 -21.22 -15.95 -5.94
CA GLY A 543 -19.85 -15.53 -6.15
C GLY A 543 -19.70 -14.39 -7.16
N ALA A 544 -20.77 -14.00 -7.85
CA ALA A 544 -20.73 -12.92 -8.82
C ALA A 544 -22.01 -12.10 -8.70
N GLU A 545 -21.86 -10.86 -8.28
CA GLU A 545 -22.95 -9.89 -8.24
C GLU A 545 -22.97 -9.08 -9.53
N PRO A 546 -24.13 -8.91 -10.18
CA PRO A 546 -24.20 -8.05 -11.34
C PRO A 546 -23.86 -6.62 -10.94
N THR A 547 -22.99 -5.97 -11.72
CA THR A 547 -22.69 -4.55 -11.48
C THR A 547 -23.97 -3.72 -11.47
N THR A 548 -24.04 -2.74 -10.56
CA THR A 548 -25.20 -1.85 -10.44
C THR A 548 -25.47 -1.08 -11.74
N ARG A 549 -24.40 -0.77 -12.49
CA ARG A 549 -24.43 -0.06 -13.76
C ARG A 549 -23.72 -0.89 -14.85
N PRO A 550 -24.44 -1.38 -15.86
CA PRO A 550 -23.87 -2.27 -16.87
C PRO A 550 -23.01 -1.58 -17.93
N ASP A 551 -23.23 -0.29 -18.16
CA ASP A 551 -22.34 0.55 -18.95
C ASP A 551 -21.15 1.03 -18.10
N PHE A 552 -20.10 1.51 -18.76
CA PHE A 552 -18.89 1.94 -18.07
C PHE A 552 -18.91 3.46 -17.79
N PRO A 553 -18.96 3.90 -16.53
CA PRO A 553 -19.07 5.32 -16.18
C PRO A 553 -17.72 6.04 -16.21
N ILE A 554 -17.12 6.18 -17.41
CA ILE A 554 -15.75 6.69 -17.57
C ILE A 554 -15.54 8.08 -16.95
N HIS A 555 -16.53 8.97 -17.07
CA HIS A 555 -16.48 10.30 -16.47
C HIS A 555 -16.32 10.26 -14.96
N ASP A 556 -17.03 9.33 -14.30
CA ASP A 556 -17.03 9.21 -12.85
C ASP A 556 -15.68 8.66 -12.37
N TYR A 557 -15.14 7.65 -13.05
CA TYR A 557 -13.86 7.02 -12.68
C TYR A 557 -12.68 7.99 -12.81
N ILE A 558 -12.65 8.77 -13.89
CA ILE A 558 -11.62 9.81 -14.07
C ILE A 558 -11.79 10.90 -13.01
N ALA A 559 -13.02 11.35 -12.77
CA ALA A 559 -13.31 12.37 -11.77
C ALA A 559 -12.94 11.92 -10.35
N MET A 560 -13.13 10.64 -9.99
CA MET A 560 -12.75 10.10 -8.69
C MET A 560 -11.24 10.19 -8.44
N TRP A 561 -10.42 9.81 -9.42
CA TRP A 561 -8.96 9.95 -9.30
C TRP A 561 -8.50 11.41 -9.27
N GLN A 562 -9.06 12.25 -10.14
CA GLN A 562 -8.79 13.69 -10.13
C GLN A 562 -9.16 14.33 -8.79
N ASP A 563 -10.32 14.00 -8.24
CA ASP A 563 -10.79 14.49 -6.94
C ASP A 563 -9.92 14.00 -5.78
N ARG A 564 -9.49 12.73 -5.80
CA ARG A 564 -8.57 12.18 -4.81
C ARG A 564 -7.23 12.92 -4.81
N ILE A 565 -6.69 13.22 -5.98
CA ILE A 565 -5.40 13.92 -6.12
C ILE A 565 -5.54 15.40 -5.72
N LEU A 566 -6.61 16.08 -6.13
CA LEU A 566 -6.91 17.43 -5.66
C LEU A 566 -7.12 17.47 -4.14
N SER A 567 -7.73 16.42 -3.56
CA SER A 567 -7.88 16.30 -2.10
C SER A 567 -6.52 16.23 -1.39
N GLN A 568 -5.54 15.52 -1.95
CA GLN A 568 -4.18 15.48 -1.40
C GLN A 568 -3.52 16.85 -1.42
N LEU A 569 -3.54 17.51 -2.59
CA LEU A 569 -2.86 18.79 -2.81
C LEU A 569 -3.49 19.93 -2.01
N MET A 570 -4.81 19.93 -1.86
CA MET A 570 -5.56 21.00 -1.20
C MET A 570 -6.06 20.60 0.21
N SER A 571 -5.55 19.51 0.80
CA SER A 571 -5.88 19.17 2.19
C SER A 571 -5.31 20.22 3.15
N SER A 572 -5.99 20.44 4.29
CA SER A 572 -5.46 21.31 5.33
C SER A 572 -4.06 20.87 5.77
N LEU A 573 -3.84 19.56 5.96
CA LEU A 573 -2.53 19.02 6.31
C LEU A 573 -1.44 19.39 5.29
N THR A 574 -1.71 19.34 3.98
CA THR A 574 -0.72 19.72 2.96
C THR A 574 -0.47 21.23 2.97
N LEU A 575 -1.53 22.03 3.03
CA LEU A 575 -1.43 23.49 3.05
C LEU A 575 -0.72 24.00 4.31
N ASP A 576 -1.02 23.43 5.48
CA ASP A 576 -0.35 23.71 6.75
C ASP A 576 1.16 23.42 6.64
N ARG A 577 1.52 22.25 6.09
CA ARG A 577 2.94 21.86 5.93
C ARG A 577 3.70 22.80 5.00
N MET A 578 3.06 23.25 3.92
CA MET A 578 3.66 24.20 2.99
C MET A 578 3.83 25.58 3.65
N HIS A 579 2.81 26.05 4.36
CA HIS A 579 2.88 27.32 5.10
C HIS A 579 3.98 27.29 6.18
N ASP A 580 4.06 26.19 6.94
CA ASP A 580 5.14 25.93 7.90
C ASP A 580 6.53 25.84 7.24
N ALA A 581 6.61 25.32 6.01
CA ALA A 581 7.87 25.16 5.31
C ALA A 581 8.56 26.50 5.05
N GLU A 582 7.79 27.57 4.83
CA GLU A 582 8.31 28.94 4.66
C GLU A 582 9.03 29.46 5.93
N LEU A 583 8.73 28.91 7.11
CA LEU A 583 9.47 29.20 8.35
C LEU A 583 10.69 28.28 8.56
N LYS A 584 10.71 27.13 7.90
CA LYS A 584 11.76 26.10 8.01
C LYS A 584 12.86 26.27 6.96
N VAL A 585 12.56 26.98 5.87
CA VAL A 585 13.50 27.29 4.79
C VAL A 585 13.99 28.74 4.94
N PRO A 586 15.31 29.01 4.89
CA PRO A 586 15.83 30.37 4.94
C PRO A 586 15.25 31.26 3.84
N VAL A 587 15.02 32.54 4.14
CA VAL A 587 14.35 33.51 3.24
C VAL A 587 15.06 33.72 1.89
N ASP A 588 16.36 33.41 1.81
CA ASP A 588 17.18 33.50 0.60
C ASP A 588 17.24 32.19 -0.20
N GLN A 589 16.59 31.13 0.28
CA GLN A 589 16.47 29.85 -0.39
C GLN A 589 15.10 29.69 -1.05
N ASP A 590 15.08 28.96 -2.17
CA ASP A 590 13.86 28.67 -2.90
C ASP A 590 12.93 27.76 -2.07
N CYS A 591 11.64 28.06 -2.09
CA CYS A 591 10.60 27.32 -1.40
C CYS A 591 9.30 27.38 -2.22
N LEU A 592 8.61 26.24 -2.37
CA LEU A 592 7.29 26.20 -2.98
C LEU A 592 6.26 26.73 -1.96
N THR A 593 5.54 27.79 -2.31
CA THR A 593 4.55 28.43 -1.42
C THR A 593 3.14 27.94 -1.68
N THR A 594 2.24 28.15 -0.72
CA THR A 594 0.80 27.86 -0.90
C THR A 594 0.19 28.71 -2.02
N ALA A 595 0.65 29.96 -2.18
CA ALA A 595 0.27 30.84 -3.29
C ALA A 595 0.65 30.23 -4.64
N GLU A 596 1.92 29.84 -4.80
CA GLU A 596 2.40 29.22 -6.04
C GLU A 596 1.62 27.95 -6.39
N LEU A 597 1.27 27.13 -5.38
CA LEU A 597 0.46 25.93 -5.58
C LEU A 597 -0.93 26.27 -6.13
N ILE A 598 -1.67 27.17 -5.47
CA ILE A 598 -3.04 27.51 -5.85
C ILE A 598 -3.06 28.16 -7.25
N GLU A 599 -2.14 29.08 -7.53
CA GLU A 599 -1.97 29.70 -8.85
C GLU A 599 -1.68 28.65 -9.93
N THR A 600 -0.75 27.73 -9.66
CA THR A 600 -0.38 26.67 -10.61
C THR A 600 -1.55 25.73 -10.88
N LEU A 601 -2.30 25.33 -9.84
CA LEU A 601 -3.48 24.48 -9.98
C LEU A 601 -4.59 25.19 -10.77
N THR A 602 -4.88 26.46 -10.47
CA THR A 602 -5.86 27.25 -11.21
C THR A 602 -5.47 27.35 -12.68
N ALA A 603 -4.21 27.66 -12.98
CA ALA A 603 -3.70 27.74 -14.35
C ALA A 603 -3.79 26.39 -15.09
N ALA A 604 -3.45 25.28 -14.45
CA ALA A 604 -3.52 23.95 -15.06
C ALA A 604 -4.97 23.49 -15.30
N VAL A 605 -5.85 23.67 -14.32
CA VAL A 605 -7.26 23.22 -14.38
C VAL A 605 -8.10 24.08 -15.33
N PHE A 606 -7.85 25.39 -15.38
CA PHE A 606 -8.56 26.33 -16.25
C PHE A 606 -7.74 26.77 -17.47
N ALA A 607 -6.74 25.98 -17.87
CA ALA A 607 -5.85 26.31 -19.00
C ALA A 607 -6.59 26.71 -20.27
N GLU A 608 -7.77 26.16 -20.53
CA GLU A 608 -8.60 26.52 -21.68
C GLU A 608 -9.08 27.97 -21.64
N VAL A 609 -9.37 28.54 -20.46
CA VAL A 609 -9.84 29.92 -20.34
C VAL A 609 -8.84 30.90 -20.96
N ASP A 610 -7.55 30.61 -20.84
CA ASP A 610 -6.48 31.45 -21.39
C ASP A 610 -6.04 31.06 -22.81
N ASN A 611 -6.31 29.82 -23.22
CA ASN A 611 -5.71 29.22 -24.43
C ASN A 611 -6.72 28.82 -25.52
N VAL A 612 -8.03 29.06 -25.33
CA VAL A 612 -9.01 28.81 -26.39
C VAL A 612 -8.64 29.62 -27.64
N LYS A 613 -8.56 28.92 -28.78
CA LYS A 613 -8.22 29.52 -30.09
C LYS A 613 -9.48 29.74 -30.92
N ASP A 614 -9.38 30.57 -31.96
CA ASP A 614 -10.43 30.62 -32.98
C ASP A 614 -10.56 29.26 -33.68
N GLY A 615 -11.79 28.77 -33.78
CA GLY A 615 -12.07 27.47 -34.40
C GLY A 615 -13.56 27.15 -34.44
N GLU A 616 -13.91 26.14 -35.23
CA GLU A 616 -15.27 25.59 -35.28
C GLU A 616 -15.50 24.62 -34.12
N TYR A 617 -16.13 25.14 -33.07
CA TYR A 617 -16.57 24.35 -31.92
C TYR A 617 -18.00 23.84 -32.11
N THR A 618 -18.22 22.58 -31.75
CA THR A 618 -19.54 21.95 -31.73
C THR A 618 -19.72 21.21 -30.42
N ASN A 619 -20.93 20.83 -30.04
CA ASN A 619 -21.16 20.07 -28.80
C ASN A 619 -20.41 18.71 -28.77
N ARG A 620 -20.03 18.18 -29.95
CA ARG A 620 -19.22 16.95 -30.11
C ARG A 620 -17.73 17.20 -30.32
N LYS A 621 -17.34 18.46 -30.52
CA LYS A 621 -15.95 18.93 -30.57
C LYS A 621 -15.88 20.24 -29.77
N PRO A 622 -16.12 20.17 -28.45
CA PRO A 622 -16.28 21.36 -27.63
C PRO A 622 -14.95 22.06 -27.41
N ALA A 623 -14.99 23.36 -27.09
CA ALA A 623 -13.81 24.12 -26.71
C ALA A 623 -13.19 23.64 -25.39
N ILE A 624 -14.04 23.25 -24.43
CA ILE A 624 -13.64 22.60 -23.18
C ILE A 624 -14.31 21.22 -23.15
N SER A 625 -13.56 20.13 -23.05
CA SER A 625 -14.12 18.78 -23.07
C SER A 625 -14.95 18.46 -21.82
N SER A 626 -15.79 17.41 -21.88
CA SER A 626 -16.60 17.00 -20.72
C SER A 626 -15.77 16.58 -19.52
N LEU A 627 -14.62 15.94 -19.74
CA LEU A 627 -13.67 15.57 -18.67
C LEU A 627 -13.08 16.83 -18.01
N ARG A 628 -12.69 17.82 -18.82
CA ARG A 628 -12.14 19.10 -18.34
C ARG A 628 -13.16 19.91 -17.55
N ARG A 629 -14.41 20.00 -18.01
CA ARG A 629 -15.49 20.68 -17.26
C ARG A 629 -15.78 20.00 -15.92
N ASN A 630 -15.67 18.67 -15.82
CA ASN A 630 -15.84 17.96 -14.55
C ASN A 630 -14.72 18.30 -13.57
N LEU A 631 -13.47 18.24 -14.01
CA LEU A 631 -12.31 18.67 -13.22
C LEU A 631 -12.45 20.13 -12.74
N GLN A 632 -12.82 21.04 -13.64
CA GLN A 632 -13.00 22.47 -13.33
C GLN A 632 -14.05 22.69 -12.25
N ARG A 633 -15.19 21.99 -12.30
CA ARG A 633 -16.22 22.05 -11.24
C ARG A 633 -15.71 21.50 -9.91
N THR A 634 -14.99 20.38 -9.94
CA THR A 634 -14.42 19.76 -8.74
C THR A 634 -13.41 20.69 -8.06
N TYR A 635 -12.50 21.27 -8.83
CA TYR A 635 -11.51 22.23 -8.33
C TYR A 635 -12.17 23.52 -7.83
N LEU A 636 -13.10 24.10 -8.61
CA LEU A 636 -13.82 25.31 -8.22
C LEU A 636 -14.53 25.15 -6.88
N ARG A 637 -15.19 24.01 -6.66
CA ARG A 637 -15.85 23.70 -5.38
C ARG A 637 -14.84 23.78 -4.23
N ARG A 638 -13.68 23.13 -4.36
CA ARG A 638 -12.62 23.11 -3.33
C ARG A 638 -12.05 24.51 -3.08
N LEU A 639 -11.73 25.24 -4.15
CA LEU A 639 -11.21 26.60 -4.06
C LEU A 639 -12.24 27.55 -3.41
N SER A 640 -13.53 27.36 -3.69
CA SER A 640 -14.62 28.11 -3.07
C SER A 640 -14.73 27.83 -1.57
N HIS A 641 -14.70 26.56 -1.16
CA HIS A 641 -14.71 26.20 0.27
C HIS A 641 -13.51 26.81 1.01
N LEU A 642 -12.32 26.79 0.38
CA LEU A 642 -11.12 27.41 0.93
C LEU A 642 -11.28 28.93 1.07
N ALA A 643 -11.76 29.62 0.02
CA ALA A 643 -11.98 31.07 0.05
C ALA A 643 -13.06 31.52 1.06
N MET A 644 -14.04 30.67 1.36
CA MET A 644 -15.08 30.93 2.35
C MET A 644 -14.65 30.61 3.79
N GLY A 645 -13.46 30.03 4.00
CA GLY A 645 -13.00 29.60 5.32
C GLY A 645 -13.76 28.38 5.86
N GLU A 646 -14.29 27.54 4.96
CA GLU A 646 -15.00 26.30 5.30
C GLU A 646 -14.07 25.08 5.43
N THR A 647 -12.76 25.32 5.49
CA THR A 647 -11.72 24.30 5.68
C THR A 647 -10.88 24.64 6.90
N ALA A 648 -10.13 23.66 7.41
CA ALA A 648 -9.19 23.87 8.51
C ALA A 648 -7.79 24.35 8.03
N ALA A 649 -7.68 24.86 6.81
CA ALA A 649 -6.41 25.35 6.25
C ALA A 649 -6.06 26.75 6.81
N PRO A 650 -4.81 27.23 6.67
CA PRO A 650 -4.42 28.55 7.18
C PRO A 650 -5.18 29.70 6.52
N ASP A 651 -5.47 30.77 7.27
CA ASP A 651 -6.21 31.96 6.80
C ASP A 651 -5.55 32.65 5.58
N ASP A 652 -4.22 32.56 5.45
CA ASP A 652 -3.52 33.07 4.27
C ASP A 652 -3.93 32.31 2.99
N CYS A 653 -4.16 31.00 3.08
CA CYS A 653 -4.65 30.20 1.96
C CYS A 653 -6.06 30.62 1.53
N GLN A 654 -6.90 31.03 2.50
CA GLN A 654 -8.22 31.59 2.21
C GLN A 654 -8.10 32.89 1.41
N THR A 655 -7.20 33.79 1.82
CA THR A 655 -6.98 35.09 1.14
C THR A 655 -6.47 34.90 -0.29
N VAL A 656 -5.51 33.99 -0.48
CA VAL A 656 -5.01 33.62 -1.82
C VAL A 656 -6.15 33.03 -2.66
N ALA A 657 -6.93 32.10 -2.12
CA ALA A 657 -8.04 31.49 -2.85
C ALA A 657 -9.08 32.52 -3.30
N TYR A 658 -9.39 33.51 -2.46
CA TYR A 658 -10.29 34.63 -2.81
C TYR A 658 -9.74 35.47 -3.97
N ALA A 659 -8.44 35.82 -3.91
CA ALA A 659 -7.78 36.58 -4.97
C ALA A 659 -7.77 35.80 -6.30
N GLU A 660 -7.47 34.50 -6.23
CA GLU A 660 -7.45 33.60 -7.40
C GLU A 660 -8.83 33.41 -8.03
N LEU A 661 -9.89 33.29 -7.23
CA LEU A 661 -11.26 33.26 -7.73
C LEU A 661 -11.61 34.57 -8.45
N SER A 662 -11.24 35.71 -7.88
CA SER A 662 -11.47 37.03 -8.49
C SER A 662 -10.78 37.14 -9.86
N SER A 663 -9.49 36.79 -9.92
CA SER A 663 -8.69 36.77 -11.15
C SER A 663 -9.27 35.80 -12.20
N LEU A 664 -9.65 34.58 -11.79
CA LEU A 664 -10.27 33.59 -12.67
C LEU A 664 -11.60 34.11 -13.26
N ASN A 665 -12.43 34.76 -12.46
CA ASN A 665 -13.71 35.27 -12.90
C ASN A 665 -13.57 36.34 -13.99
N GLU A 666 -12.62 37.27 -13.83
CA GLU A 666 -12.29 38.28 -14.84
C GLU A 666 -11.87 37.62 -16.17
N ARG A 667 -11.01 36.60 -16.11
CA ARG A 667 -10.55 35.87 -17.29
C ARG A 667 -11.69 35.11 -17.98
N ILE A 668 -12.59 34.49 -17.22
CA ILE A 668 -13.77 33.80 -17.76
C ILE A 668 -14.70 34.80 -18.46
N ASN A 669 -15.00 35.94 -17.83
CA ASN A 669 -15.87 36.97 -18.40
C ASN A 669 -15.28 37.53 -19.69
N LYS A 670 -13.97 37.80 -19.71
CA LYS A 670 -13.26 38.22 -20.93
C LYS A 670 -13.38 37.20 -22.07
N LEU A 671 -13.30 35.90 -21.79
CA LEU A 671 -13.51 34.85 -22.80
C LEU A 671 -14.97 34.80 -23.28
N LEU A 672 -15.95 34.93 -22.38
CA LEU A 672 -17.38 34.93 -22.71
C LEU A 672 -17.80 36.10 -23.61
N GLU A 673 -17.16 37.26 -23.42
CA GLU A 673 -17.33 38.49 -24.21
C GLU A 673 -16.50 38.51 -25.51
N SER A 674 -15.56 37.58 -25.66
CA SER A 674 -14.71 37.50 -26.85
C SER A 674 -15.50 37.14 -28.11
N LYS A 675 -14.86 37.34 -29.28
CA LYS A 675 -15.45 36.98 -30.59
C LYS A 675 -15.42 35.47 -30.86
N VAL A 676 -14.80 34.66 -30.00
CA VAL A 676 -14.69 33.22 -30.18
C VAL A 676 -16.08 32.57 -30.08
N LYS A 677 -16.47 31.83 -31.13
CA LYS A 677 -17.76 31.12 -31.15
C LYS A 677 -17.66 29.79 -30.39
N LEU A 678 -17.88 29.84 -29.08
CA LEU A 678 -17.94 28.65 -28.22
C LEU A 678 -19.17 27.76 -28.51
N ASP A 679 -19.03 26.46 -28.29
CA ASP A 679 -20.15 25.52 -28.29
C ASP A 679 -21.09 25.74 -27.09
N SER A 680 -22.30 25.17 -27.14
CA SER A 680 -23.33 25.38 -26.11
C SER A 680 -22.89 24.87 -24.74
N TYR A 681 -22.17 23.75 -24.67
CA TYR A 681 -21.75 23.19 -23.39
C TYR A 681 -20.64 24.02 -22.76
N THR A 682 -19.65 24.45 -23.54
CA THR A 682 -18.58 25.31 -23.04
C THR A 682 -19.13 26.65 -22.57
N ARG A 683 -19.96 27.33 -23.38
CA ARG A 683 -20.55 28.62 -23.00
C ARG A 683 -21.37 28.50 -21.73
N ALA A 684 -22.28 27.52 -21.65
CA ALA A 684 -23.11 27.32 -20.46
C ALA A 684 -22.26 27.03 -19.20
N HIS A 685 -21.21 26.21 -19.33
CA HIS A 685 -20.32 25.90 -18.22
C HIS A 685 -19.56 27.13 -17.72
N LEU A 686 -18.99 27.94 -18.60
CA LEU A 686 -18.25 29.14 -18.22
C LEU A 686 -19.18 30.20 -17.60
N THR A 687 -20.38 30.40 -18.17
CA THR A 687 -21.39 31.30 -17.58
C THR A 687 -21.80 30.85 -16.18
N GLU A 688 -22.05 29.55 -15.99
CA GLU A 688 -22.41 29.01 -14.68
C GLU A 688 -21.25 29.04 -13.68
N THR A 689 -20.02 28.81 -14.15
CA THR A 689 -18.79 28.91 -13.35
C THR A 689 -18.59 30.34 -12.84
N SER A 690 -18.68 31.34 -13.73
CA SER A 690 -18.58 32.76 -13.35
C SER A 690 -19.65 33.13 -12.32
N ALA A 691 -20.92 32.76 -12.58
CA ALA A 691 -22.01 33.03 -11.63
C ALA A 691 -21.84 32.33 -10.27
N ARG A 692 -21.14 31.20 -10.20
CA ARG A 692 -20.77 30.57 -8.91
C ARG A 692 -19.67 31.35 -8.21
N ILE A 693 -18.65 31.77 -8.95
CA ILE A 693 -17.57 32.58 -8.40
C ILE A 693 -18.13 33.89 -7.83
N ASP A 694 -18.97 34.60 -8.57
CA ASP A 694 -19.62 35.83 -8.08
C ASP A 694 -20.34 35.60 -6.75
N LYS A 695 -21.12 34.52 -6.63
CA LYS A 695 -21.81 34.18 -5.38
C LYS A 695 -20.87 33.89 -4.21
N VAL A 696 -19.70 33.30 -4.48
CA VAL A 696 -18.68 33.03 -3.46
C VAL A 696 -18.00 34.34 -3.04
N LEU A 697 -17.68 35.22 -3.99
CA LEU A 697 -17.06 36.51 -3.72
C LEU A 697 -18.01 37.50 -3.01
N ASP A 698 -19.32 37.40 -3.29
CA ASP A 698 -20.39 38.16 -2.64
C ASP A 698 -20.78 37.60 -1.26
N ALA A 699 -20.43 36.35 -0.96
CA ALA A 699 -20.76 35.73 0.31
C ALA A 699 -20.10 36.53 1.45
N ARG A 700 -20.91 36.95 2.42
CA ARG A 700 -20.38 37.61 3.61
C ARG A 700 -19.55 36.61 4.41
N LEU A 701 -18.24 36.83 4.46
CA LEU A 701 -17.32 36.11 5.33
C LEU A 701 -17.86 36.14 6.75
N THR A 702 -18.33 34.99 7.24
CA THR A 702 -18.77 34.85 8.62
C THR A 702 -17.52 34.55 9.42
N LEU A 703 -16.83 35.60 9.88
CA LEU A 703 -15.72 35.46 10.81
C LEU A 703 -16.22 34.67 12.03
N ALA A 704 -15.69 33.47 12.24
CA ALA A 704 -15.92 32.73 13.48
C ALA A 704 -15.49 33.65 14.62
N ARG A 705 -16.43 33.94 15.53
CA ARG A 705 -16.09 34.73 16.73
C ARG A 705 -15.04 33.95 17.54
N PRO A 706 -14.01 34.64 18.05
CA PRO A 706 -12.87 34.02 18.72
C PRO A 706 -13.26 33.20 19.95
#